data_AF-A0A357Y1R2-F1
#
_entry.id   AF-A0A357Y1R2-F1
#
_cell.length_a   1.000
_cell.length_b   1.000
_cell.length_c   1.000
_cell.angle_alpha   90.00
_cell.angle_beta   90.00
_cell.angle_gamma   90.00
#
_symmetry.space_group_name_H-M   'P 1'
#
loop_
_entity.id
_entity.type
_entity.pdbx_description
1 polymer ?
#
loop_
_entity_poly.entity_id
_entity_poly.type
_entity_poly.pdbx_seq_one_letter_code
_entity_poly.pdbx_strand_id
1 'polypeptide(L)'
;MMRLRQPFGNSLCVTLLFFGLLACRYGQAEADSGSEVDAKLWPVVSTEAKPGAYWWWMGSAVDKDGIRWNLEQAAQNGIGTLHIIPIYGVQGNEANEISFLSPKWLEMLDCAVREGAKLGVNIDMTLGTGWCFGGPGVADEDSATLASFKRDDAGRVSVAPRRKAVMVKRAAPGGEGPMLDPFSLRGIKRYTDGFEERFATYTGLMPRAFYHDSYEYRADWSDGLYAAFEALHGYRLQDHLDVFVFKGEEDAPEADRVRRVKADYRRTLADMHFAFTKHWTDWTKARGLSSRNEAHGSPADWLDIYALADIPETEFFRNDKNPVVAKFASSAAHVGGRTLVSSESGTWADEHYNERLGALKVLFDGFFLSGVNHLFYHGMIYSPVVAPWPGWAFYASTEMNPRNTIWKDAKYLNEYIARVQSVLQAGKPDNDILLLWTLDEPWHRLDRTVVNFSIHNATDGMFRTTSGDLAEKLWKAGLTFDYVSPRRLKELHVRDGKILAGHGEYKILLVPELPYMTPEVFACLLELKDRGAELWFDGSWPKDVPGFAHLEKRRNELNALKRRAPKPIETRLIESLEKHLGFSVDESPPCLGRTDLKTISRRVADGRYIFTANIDSGFEMSEKNVQDGIDTWYRLPFPANEVVILDPMTGKTGKADWRQSLQNGEPEVRLQLRPNQSLILRLFDKKPEVDLEKWVYCDMVGKEPRVLKGRWKVDFLSGGPTLPESFETDSLRSWTDKGGDYENFSGTAKYSLTFDYDSEDRGKPLCRLNLGPVCDSATIKLNGHDLGGVFCAPMVMDFPRALLEMKDNLLEIEVTNRAANRIRYMDKAGISWKIFKDINIVDVHYQKFDASTWPILPAGLTGPVSIE
;
A
#
# COMPACT_ATOMS: atom_id res chain seq x y z
N MET A 1 22.01 -55.74 -38.93
CA MET A 1 21.34 -57.02 -38.59
C MET A 1 20.24 -56.68 -37.60
N MET A 2 18.98 -57.08 -37.69
CA MET A 2 18.17 -57.79 -38.68
C MET A 2 16.75 -57.56 -38.11
N ARG A 3 15.94 -56.67 -38.71
CA ARG A 3 14.82 -57.00 -39.62
C ARG A 3 13.71 -57.82 -38.92
N LEU A 4 12.41 -57.57 -39.06
CA LEU A 4 11.62 -56.69 -39.94
C LEU A 4 10.10 -56.85 -39.60
N ARG A 5 9.33 -55.83 -40.04
CA ARG A 5 7.97 -55.80 -40.63
C ARG A 5 6.75 -56.21 -39.78
N GLN A 6 5.72 -55.36 -39.55
CA GLN A 6 4.72 -54.73 -40.47
C GLN A 6 3.81 -55.74 -41.22
N PRO A 7 2.63 -55.41 -41.83
CA PRO A 7 1.79 -54.16 -41.84
C PRO A 7 0.23 -54.39 -41.94
N PHE A 8 -0.53 -53.30 -42.19
CA PHE A 8 -1.92 -53.17 -42.75
C PHE A 8 -3.11 -53.51 -41.83
N GLY A 9 -4.31 -52.91 -41.90
CA GLY A 9 -4.94 -51.89 -42.77
C GLY A 9 -6.48 -52.04 -42.72
N ASN A 10 -7.22 -50.92 -42.70
CA ASN A 10 -8.65 -50.69 -43.04
C ASN A 10 -9.77 -51.67 -42.63
N SER A 11 -10.78 -51.18 -41.87
CA SER A 11 -12.14 -50.94 -42.41
C SER A 11 -13.17 -50.47 -41.38
N LEU A 12 -14.00 -49.54 -41.86
CA LEU A 12 -15.32 -49.09 -41.39
C LEU A 12 -16.16 -50.17 -40.68
N CYS A 13 -16.80 -49.81 -39.57
CA CYS A 13 -18.20 -50.19 -39.36
C CYS A 13 -18.91 -49.20 -38.43
N VAL A 14 -19.86 -48.47 -39.03
CA VAL A 14 -20.84 -47.60 -38.39
C VAL A 14 -21.81 -48.46 -37.59
N THR A 15 -22.08 -48.10 -36.33
CA THR A 15 -23.36 -48.45 -35.70
C THR A 15 -23.81 -47.29 -34.82
N LEU A 16 -24.90 -46.67 -35.27
CA LEU A 16 -25.71 -45.68 -34.58
C LEU A 16 -26.25 -46.25 -33.25
N LEU A 17 -26.21 -45.45 -32.20
CA LEU A 17 -27.24 -45.42 -31.17
C LEU A 17 -27.35 -44.00 -30.60
N PHE A 18 -28.28 -43.25 -31.19
CA PHE A 18 -28.87 -42.04 -30.63
C PHE A 18 -29.74 -42.44 -29.42
N PHE A 19 -29.45 -41.93 -28.23
CA PHE A 19 -30.48 -41.61 -27.23
C PHE A 19 -30.03 -40.40 -26.43
N GLY A 20 -30.94 -39.44 -26.33
CA GLY A 20 -30.65 -38.06 -25.97
C GLY A 20 -30.53 -37.78 -24.48
N LEU A 21 -29.89 -36.65 -24.20
CA LEU A 21 -30.03 -35.88 -22.97
C LEU A 21 -29.98 -34.40 -23.36
N LEU A 22 -31.16 -33.81 -23.53
CA LEU A 22 -31.36 -32.38 -23.40
C LEU A 22 -31.11 -32.02 -21.93
N ALA A 23 -30.06 -31.23 -21.65
CA ALA A 23 -29.95 -30.46 -20.42
C ALA A 23 -29.20 -29.14 -20.73
N CYS A 24 -29.95 -28.05 -20.63
CA CYS A 24 -29.55 -26.67 -20.35
C CYS A 24 -28.20 -26.17 -20.87
N ARG A 25 -28.22 -25.54 -22.05
CA ARG A 25 -27.30 -24.44 -22.38
C ARG A 25 -27.68 -23.22 -21.54
N TYR A 26 -27.01 -23.02 -20.41
CA TYR A 26 -26.90 -21.70 -19.81
C TYR A 26 -25.79 -20.93 -20.52
N GLY A 27 -26.08 -19.69 -20.90
CA GLY A 27 -25.15 -18.81 -21.60
C GLY A 27 -23.89 -18.57 -20.78
N GLN A 28 -22.76 -19.00 -21.32
CA GLN A 28 -21.47 -18.42 -20.98
C GLN A 28 -21.41 -17.05 -21.66
N ALA A 29 -21.53 -15.99 -20.85
CA ALA A 29 -20.94 -14.72 -21.20
C ALA A 29 -19.43 -14.96 -21.44
N GLU A 30 -18.89 -14.35 -22.49
CA GLU A 30 -17.46 -14.37 -22.82
C GLU A 30 -16.65 -13.90 -21.61
N ALA A 31 -16.04 -14.86 -20.92
CA ALA A 31 -15.00 -14.61 -19.95
C ALA A 31 -13.66 -14.57 -20.70
N ASP A 32 -13.19 -13.35 -20.92
CA ASP A 32 -11.79 -12.91 -20.91
C ASP A 32 -10.76 -13.87 -21.54
N SER A 33 -10.77 -13.95 -22.87
CA SER A 33 -9.55 -14.22 -23.63
C SER A 33 -9.05 -12.88 -24.17
N GLY A 34 -8.21 -12.19 -23.40
CA GLY A 34 -7.52 -10.98 -23.85
C GLY A 34 -6.91 -11.22 -25.23
N SER A 35 -7.14 -10.27 -26.14
CA SER A 35 -6.64 -10.39 -27.51
C SER A 35 -5.11 -10.49 -27.50
N GLU A 36 -4.49 -11.05 -28.55
CA GLU A 36 -3.02 -11.05 -28.70
C GLU A 36 -2.43 -9.62 -28.62
N VAL A 37 -3.27 -8.62 -28.90
CA VAL A 37 -2.99 -7.19 -28.76
C VAL A 37 -2.92 -6.76 -27.29
N ASP A 38 -3.88 -7.16 -26.47
CA ASP A 38 -3.90 -6.81 -25.04
C ASP A 38 -2.70 -7.41 -24.29
N ALA A 39 -2.31 -8.63 -24.64
CA ALA A 39 -1.13 -9.30 -24.07
C ALA A 39 0.20 -8.58 -24.39
N LYS A 40 0.25 -7.74 -25.43
CA LYS A 40 1.41 -6.91 -25.77
C LYS A 40 1.40 -5.54 -25.08
N LEU A 41 0.24 -5.08 -24.59
CA LEU A 41 0.06 -3.77 -23.97
C LEU A 41 0.06 -3.83 -22.44
N TRP A 42 -0.71 -4.75 -21.88
CA TRP A 42 -0.83 -4.95 -20.45
C TRP A 42 0.10 -6.07 -19.99
N PRO A 43 0.79 -5.93 -18.86
CA PRO A 43 1.39 -7.06 -18.19
C PRO A 43 0.31 -8.05 -17.72
N VAL A 44 0.68 -9.32 -17.63
CA VAL A 44 -0.21 -10.35 -17.08
C VAL A 44 -0.52 -10.01 -15.62
N VAL A 45 -1.80 -9.99 -15.27
CA VAL A 45 -2.25 -9.84 -13.88
C VAL A 45 -1.98 -11.13 -13.12
N SER A 46 -0.94 -11.15 -12.31
CA SER A 46 -0.63 -12.24 -11.37
C SER A 46 -1.56 -12.21 -10.16
N THR A 47 -1.52 -13.27 -9.34
CA THR A 47 -2.19 -13.29 -8.04
C THR A 47 -1.65 -12.19 -7.12
N GLU A 48 -0.35 -11.91 -7.16
CA GLU A 48 0.30 -10.81 -6.44
C GLU A 48 -0.10 -9.43 -6.92
N ALA A 49 -0.50 -9.31 -8.20
CA ALA A 49 -1.01 -8.06 -8.74
C ALA A 49 -2.42 -7.75 -8.24
N LYS A 50 -3.19 -8.71 -7.74
CA LYS A 50 -4.47 -8.43 -7.07
C LYS A 50 -4.24 -7.87 -5.65
N PRO A 51 -5.14 -7.03 -5.11
CA PRO A 51 -5.04 -6.57 -3.72
C PRO A 51 -5.12 -7.75 -2.74
N GLY A 52 -4.40 -7.63 -1.63
CA GLY A 52 -4.56 -8.48 -0.46
C GLY A 52 -5.49 -7.87 0.59
N ALA A 53 -5.77 -8.61 1.66
CA ALA A 53 -6.45 -8.08 2.85
C ALA A 53 -5.95 -8.76 4.13
N TYR A 54 -5.88 -7.99 5.21
CA TYR A 54 -5.68 -8.50 6.56
C TYR A 54 -6.93 -9.25 7.00
N TRP A 55 -6.76 -10.54 7.28
CA TRP A 55 -7.83 -11.47 7.63
C TRP A 55 -7.80 -11.77 9.13
N TRP A 56 -8.48 -10.91 9.88
CA TRP A 56 -8.55 -10.97 11.34
C TRP A 56 -9.31 -12.21 11.80
N TRP A 57 -8.60 -13.13 12.46
CA TRP A 57 -9.16 -14.35 13.03
C TRP A 57 -9.49 -14.12 14.50
N MET A 58 -10.70 -13.61 14.76
CA MET A 58 -11.18 -13.28 16.10
C MET A 58 -11.28 -14.54 16.97
N GLY A 59 -10.45 -14.62 18.02
CA GLY A 59 -10.35 -15.78 18.92
C GLY A 59 -9.84 -17.04 18.23
N SER A 60 -9.32 -16.89 17.00
CA SER A 60 -9.18 -17.97 16.02
C SER A 60 -10.42 -18.86 15.91
N ALA A 61 -11.61 -18.33 16.19
CA ALA A 61 -12.87 -19.08 16.22
C ALA A 61 -13.41 -19.29 14.80
N VAL A 62 -12.61 -19.97 13.97
CA VAL A 62 -12.88 -20.27 12.58
C VAL A 62 -13.27 -21.74 12.40
N ASP A 63 -14.01 -22.01 11.33
CA ASP A 63 -14.34 -23.37 10.90
C ASP A 63 -14.12 -23.52 9.38
N LYS A 64 -14.12 -24.76 8.88
CA LYS A 64 -13.80 -25.04 7.47
C LYS A 64 -14.78 -24.42 6.49
N ASP A 65 -16.06 -24.35 6.85
CA ASP A 65 -17.10 -23.84 5.95
C ASP A 65 -17.09 -22.32 5.90
N GLY A 66 -16.88 -21.66 7.04
CA GLY A 66 -16.63 -20.23 7.13
C GLY A 66 -15.35 -19.83 6.40
N ILE A 67 -14.25 -20.59 6.55
CA ILE A 67 -13.00 -20.38 5.80
C ILE A 67 -13.26 -20.44 4.30
N ARG A 68 -13.93 -21.50 3.82
CA ARG A 68 -14.25 -21.66 2.39
C ARG A 68 -15.11 -20.52 1.88
N TRP A 69 -16.18 -20.18 2.58
CA TRP A 69 -17.08 -19.10 2.18
C TRP A 69 -16.35 -17.75 2.10
N ASN A 70 -15.55 -17.39 3.10
CA ASN A 70 -14.77 -16.14 3.08
C ASN A 70 -13.79 -16.11 1.89
N LEU A 71 -13.10 -17.22 1.61
CA LEU A 71 -12.19 -17.32 0.47
C LEU A 71 -12.94 -17.24 -0.88
N GLU A 72 -14.11 -17.86 -1.00
CA GLU A 72 -14.96 -17.74 -2.19
C GLU A 72 -15.39 -16.29 -2.42
N GLN A 73 -15.80 -15.57 -1.35
CA GLN A 73 -16.14 -14.16 -1.45
C GLN A 73 -14.94 -13.30 -1.88
N ALA A 74 -13.77 -13.57 -1.30
CA ALA A 74 -12.52 -12.88 -1.63
C ALA A 74 -12.14 -13.10 -3.10
N ALA A 75 -12.16 -14.35 -3.56
CA ALA A 75 -11.84 -14.72 -4.95
C ALA A 75 -12.82 -14.08 -5.95
N GLN A 76 -14.13 -14.12 -5.65
CA GLN A 76 -15.18 -13.52 -6.50
C GLN A 76 -15.03 -11.99 -6.64
N ASN A 77 -14.44 -11.32 -5.66
CA ASN A 77 -14.18 -9.88 -5.69
C ASN A 77 -12.73 -9.54 -6.09
N GLY A 78 -11.94 -10.51 -6.56
CA GLY A 78 -10.61 -10.24 -7.07
C GLY A 78 -9.55 -9.95 -6.01
N ILE A 79 -9.72 -10.43 -4.77
CA ILE A 79 -8.65 -10.45 -3.76
C ILE A 79 -7.65 -11.56 -4.12
N GLY A 80 -6.35 -11.23 -4.10
CA GLY A 80 -5.27 -12.15 -4.41
C GLY A 80 -4.64 -12.82 -3.19
N THR A 81 -4.69 -12.17 -2.02
CA THR A 81 -4.05 -12.69 -0.80
C THR A 81 -4.91 -12.41 0.43
N LEU A 82 -5.12 -13.40 1.29
CA LEU A 82 -5.61 -13.18 2.65
C LEU A 82 -4.51 -13.45 3.66
N HIS A 83 -4.28 -12.50 4.57
CA HIS A 83 -3.26 -12.60 5.60
C HIS A 83 -3.90 -12.94 6.94
N ILE A 84 -3.70 -14.16 7.42
CA ILE A 84 -4.22 -14.61 8.71
C ILE A 84 -3.53 -13.86 9.85
N ILE A 85 -4.32 -13.12 10.63
CA ILE A 85 -3.86 -12.45 11.85
C ILE A 85 -4.70 -12.96 13.03
N PRO A 86 -4.19 -13.91 13.82
CA PRO A 86 -4.88 -14.40 15.01
C PRO A 86 -4.97 -13.31 16.06
N ILE A 87 -6.17 -13.07 16.59
CA ILE A 87 -6.41 -11.97 17.53
C ILE A 87 -7.43 -12.36 18.61
N TYR A 88 -7.69 -11.47 19.57
CA TYR A 88 -8.70 -11.66 20.63
C TYR A 88 -10.08 -12.06 20.10
N GLY A 89 -10.88 -12.70 20.94
CA GLY A 89 -12.16 -13.29 20.55
C GLY A 89 -13.38 -12.39 20.62
N VAL A 90 -14.52 -13.04 20.42
CA VAL A 90 -15.86 -12.45 20.47
C VAL A 90 -16.54 -12.88 21.78
N GLN A 91 -17.18 -11.93 22.47
CA GLN A 91 -17.90 -12.16 23.73
C GLN A 91 -19.05 -13.15 23.51
N GLY A 92 -19.15 -14.16 24.37
CA GLY A 92 -20.17 -15.21 24.25
C GLY A 92 -19.84 -16.29 23.21
N ASN A 93 -18.66 -16.23 22.58
CA ASN A 93 -18.19 -17.22 21.61
C ASN A 93 -16.98 -18.05 22.12
N GLU A 94 -16.69 -18.00 23.43
CA GLU A 94 -15.54 -18.65 24.07
C GLU A 94 -15.44 -20.15 23.75
N ALA A 95 -16.58 -20.84 23.68
CA ALA A 95 -16.62 -22.28 23.43
C ALA A 95 -16.08 -22.67 22.03
N ASN A 96 -16.01 -21.72 21.10
CA ASN A 96 -15.53 -21.93 19.74
C ASN A 96 -14.11 -21.44 19.52
N GLU A 97 -13.49 -20.80 20.52
CA GLU A 97 -12.12 -20.30 20.42
C GLU A 97 -11.12 -21.44 20.21
N ILE A 98 -10.09 -21.18 19.40
CA ILE A 98 -9.06 -22.16 19.08
C ILE A 98 -7.72 -21.60 19.54
N SER A 99 -7.06 -22.28 20.48
CA SER A 99 -5.75 -21.84 20.94
C SER A 99 -4.73 -21.85 19.78
N PHE A 100 -3.98 -20.76 19.65
CA PHE A 100 -2.96 -20.58 18.61
C PHE A 100 -1.94 -21.74 18.62
N LEU A 101 -1.59 -22.24 17.44
CA LEU A 101 -0.71 -23.40 17.21
C LEU A 101 -1.12 -24.70 17.93
N SER A 102 -2.39 -24.84 18.36
CA SER A 102 -2.94 -26.14 18.73
C SER A 102 -3.13 -27.02 17.49
N PRO A 103 -3.26 -28.36 17.63
CA PRO A 103 -3.53 -29.24 16.49
C PRO A 103 -4.76 -28.83 15.67
N LYS A 104 -5.84 -28.40 16.34
CA LYS A 104 -7.04 -27.89 15.67
C LYS A 104 -6.76 -26.59 14.91
N TRP A 105 -5.93 -25.70 15.45
CA TRP A 105 -5.54 -24.47 14.77
C TRP A 105 -4.74 -24.76 13.48
N LEU A 106 -3.78 -25.69 13.56
CA LEU A 106 -2.99 -26.13 12.41
C LEU A 106 -3.86 -26.80 11.33
N GLU A 107 -4.93 -27.52 11.72
CA GLU A 107 -5.92 -28.05 10.79
C GLU A 107 -6.67 -26.91 10.04
N MET A 108 -7.00 -25.82 10.73
CA MET A 108 -7.65 -24.66 10.11
C MET A 108 -6.69 -23.91 9.17
N LEU A 109 -5.41 -23.80 9.54
CA LEU A 109 -4.37 -23.25 8.65
C LEU A 109 -4.25 -24.09 7.37
N ASP A 110 -4.13 -25.41 7.48
CA ASP A 110 -4.04 -26.30 6.32
C ASP A 110 -5.28 -26.16 5.42
N CYS A 111 -6.48 -26.08 6.01
CA CYS A 111 -7.71 -25.83 5.28
C CYS A 111 -7.67 -24.51 4.52
N ALA A 112 -7.29 -23.41 5.17
CA ALA A 112 -7.22 -22.09 4.55
C ALA A 112 -6.24 -22.07 3.38
N VAL A 113 -5.03 -22.63 3.55
CA VAL A 113 -4.01 -22.69 2.50
C VAL A 113 -4.46 -23.56 1.32
N ARG A 114 -5.05 -24.73 1.58
CA ARG A 114 -5.55 -25.63 0.52
C ARG A 114 -6.72 -25.04 -0.25
N GLU A 115 -7.70 -24.47 0.43
CA GLU A 115 -8.86 -23.86 -0.23
C GLU A 115 -8.44 -22.59 -0.98
N GLY A 116 -7.54 -21.78 -0.41
CA GLY A 116 -6.95 -20.62 -1.09
C GLY A 116 -6.25 -21.02 -2.39
N ALA A 117 -5.41 -22.06 -2.37
CA ALA A 117 -4.75 -22.58 -3.57
C ALA A 117 -5.73 -23.03 -4.66
N LYS A 118 -6.87 -23.64 -4.29
CA LYS A 118 -7.93 -24.02 -5.26
C LYS A 118 -8.60 -22.81 -5.90
N LEU A 119 -8.74 -21.72 -5.15
CA LEU A 119 -9.45 -20.51 -5.56
C LEU A 119 -8.53 -19.44 -6.17
N GLY A 120 -7.21 -19.68 -6.19
CA GLY A 120 -6.22 -18.70 -6.66
C GLY A 120 -6.03 -17.53 -5.69
N VAL A 121 -6.16 -17.78 -4.39
CA VAL A 121 -5.93 -16.82 -3.29
C VAL A 121 -4.78 -17.30 -2.43
N ASN A 122 -3.70 -16.53 -2.37
CA ASN A 122 -2.56 -16.79 -1.50
C ASN A 122 -2.93 -16.60 -0.02
N ILE A 123 -2.26 -17.33 0.86
CA ILE A 123 -2.40 -17.17 2.32
C ILE A 123 -1.06 -16.71 2.91
N ASP A 124 -1.05 -15.55 3.56
CA ASP A 124 0.05 -15.09 4.41
C ASP A 124 -0.34 -15.22 5.88
N MET A 125 0.61 -15.11 6.81
CA MET A 125 0.33 -15.29 8.24
C MET A 125 1.27 -14.45 9.12
N THR A 126 0.73 -13.82 10.16
CA THR A 126 1.59 -13.22 11.20
C THR A 126 2.38 -14.30 11.94
N LEU A 127 3.69 -14.09 12.15
CA LEU A 127 4.53 -15.01 12.92
C LEU A 127 4.30 -14.81 14.43
N GLY A 128 3.10 -15.18 14.90
CA GLY A 128 2.61 -14.93 16.25
C GLY A 128 1.12 -14.63 16.24
N THR A 129 0.67 -13.92 17.27
CA THR A 129 -0.72 -13.43 17.40
C THR A 129 -0.69 -11.94 17.71
N GLY A 130 -1.65 -11.16 17.21
CA GLY A 130 -1.63 -9.71 17.35
C GLY A 130 -0.25 -9.13 17.00
N TRP A 131 0.24 -8.17 17.80
CA TRP A 131 1.57 -7.59 17.61
C TRP A 131 2.15 -6.98 18.91
N CYS A 132 3.46 -6.85 19.04
CA CYS A 132 4.51 -7.43 18.20
C CYS A 132 4.80 -8.88 18.64
N PHE A 133 5.91 -9.48 18.19
CA PHE A 133 6.26 -10.87 18.55
C PHE A 133 6.34 -11.07 20.05
N GLY A 134 5.80 -12.21 20.50
CA GLY A 134 5.81 -12.62 21.90
C GLY A 134 4.81 -13.73 22.14
N GLY A 135 4.56 -14.01 23.42
CA GLY A 135 3.59 -15.01 23.84
C GLY A 135 4.04 -15.79 25.07
N PRO A 136 3.32 -16.87 25.43
CA PRO A 136 3.51 -17.54 26.71
C PRO A 136 4.86 -18.26 26.84
N GLY A 137 5.52 -18.57 25.71
CA GLY A 137 6.84 -19.19 25.67
C GLY A 137 8.03 -18.24 25.88
N VAL A 138 7.78 -16.92 26.00
CA VAL A 138 8.86 -15.94 26.18
C VAL A 138 9.31 -15.91 27.64
N ALA A 139 10.56 -16.34 27.88
CA ALA A 139 11.19 -16.28 29.19
C ALA A 139 11.45 -14.83 29.64
N ASP A 140 11.49 -14.60 30.96
CA ASP A 140 11.71 -13.26 31.55
C ASP A 140 12.97 -12.57 31.02
N GLU A 141 14.05 -13.33 30.85
CA GLU A 141 15.33 -12.84 30.33
C GLU A 141 15.31 -12.47 28.84
N ASP A 142 14.35 -13.00 28.07
CA ASP A 142 14.17 -12.73 26.64
C ASP A 142 13.02 -11.77 26.36
N SER A 143 12.36 -11.24 27.40
CA SER A 143 11.23 -10.31 27.25
C SER A 143 11.68 -8.86 27.06
N ALA A 144 10.86 -8.06 26.36
CA ALA A 144 11.06 -6.63 26.17
C ALA A 144 11.42 -5.93 27.50
N THR A 145 12.54 -5.22 27.49
CA THR A 145 13.18 -4.71 28.71
C THR A 145 13.37 -3.19 28.63
N LEU A 146 13.01 -2.51 29.72
CA LEU A 146 13.24 -1.08 29.91
C LEU A 146 14.29 -0.84 31.00
N ALA A 147 15.23 0.07 30.77
CA ALA A 147 16.25 0.47 31.73
C ALA A 147 15.80 1.71 32.53
N SER A 148 16.03 1.66 33.85
CA SER A 148 15.99 2.86 34.70
C SER A 148 17.39 3.21 35.15
N PHE A 149 17.85 4.42 34.80
CA PHE A 149 19.13 4.96 35.22
C PHE A 149 18.94 5.81 36.49
N LYS A 150 19.66 5.47 37.56
CA LYS A 150 19.55 6.15 38.85
C LYS A 150 20.91 6.61 39.34
N ARG A 151 21.00 7.87 39.74
CA ARG A 151 22.18 8.47 40.37
C ARG A 151 22.05 8.37 41.89
N ASP A 152 23.06 7.85 42.56
CA ASP A 152 23.13 7.80 44.02
C ASP A 152 23.68 9.13 44.61
N ASP A 153 23.64 9.26 45.94
CA ASP A 153 24.13 10.45 46.66
C ASP A 153 25.63 10.70 46.47
N ALA A 154 26.39 9.65 46.12
CA ALA A 154 27.81 9.73 45.77
C ALA A 154 28.04 10.10 44.29
N GLY A 155 26.97 10.33 43.54
CA GLY A 155 27.00 10.73 42.14
C GLY A 155 27.19 9.59 41.13
N ARG A 156 27.25 8.33 41.58
CA ARG A 156 27.40 7.14 40.71
C ARG A 156 26.06 6.78 40.08
N VAL A 157 26.09 6.40 38.80
CA VAL A 157 24.88 5.97 38.08
C VAL A 157 24.85 4.46 37.95
N SER A 158 23.70 3.87 38.28
CA SER A 158 23.40 2.46 38.12
C SER A 158 22.22 2.27 37.18
N VAL A 159 22.16 1.11 36.51
CA VAL A 159 21.04 0.71 35.66
C VAL A 159 20.21 -0.39 36.35
N ALA A 160 18.89 -0.25 36.32
CA ALA A 160 17.95 -1.26 36.78
C ALA A 160 17.04 -1.69 35.62
N PRO A 161 17.28 -2.87 35.01
CA PRO A 161 16.42 -3.41 33.96
C PRO A 161 15.05 -3.86 34.51
N ARG A 162 13.97 -3.48 33.82
CA ARG A 162 12.59 -3.88 34.08
C ARG A 162 12.11 -4.77 32.94
N ARG A 163 12.01 -6.07 33.22
CA ARG A 163 11.53 -7.12 32.30
C ARG A 163 10.01 -7.11 32.16
N LYS A 164 9.51 -7.84 31.16
CA LYS A 164 8.08 -7.95 30.83
C LYS A 164 7.43 -6.57 30.77
N ALA A 165 8.14 -5.62 30.16
CA ALA A 165 7.72 -4.22 30.14
C ALA A 165 6.37 -4.03 29.42
N VAL A 166 6.07 -4.92 28.46
CA VAL A 166 4.87 -4.90 27.63
C VAL A 166 4.43 -6.33 27.32
N MET A 167 3.12 -6.52 27.19
CA MET A 167 2.50 -7.77 26.74
C MET A 167 2.14 -7.68 25.26
N VAL A 168 2.08 -8.81 24.56
CA VAL A 168 1.57 -8.87 23.18
C VAL A 168 0.21 -8.18 23.11
N LYS A 169 0.05 -7.22 22.20
CA LYS A 169 -1.21 -6.51 22.01
C LYS A 169 -2.19 -7.41 21.30
N ARG A 170 -3.44 -7.36 21.73
CA ARG A 170 -4.58 -8.00 21.06
C ARG A 170 -4.43 -9.51 20.87
N ALA A 171 -3.62 -10.19 21.70
CA ALA A 171 -3.29 -11.60 21.52
C ALA A 171 -4.53 -12.50 21.36
N ALA A 172 -4.40 -13.51 20.51
CA ALA A 172 -5.38 -14.57 20.41
C ALA A 172 -5.28 -15.52 21.60
N PRO A 173 -6.32 -16.33 21.88
CA PRO A 173 -6.24 -17.42 22.85
C PRO A 173 -5.00 -18.29 22.65
N GLY A 174 -4.21 -18.49 23.70
CA GLY A 174 -2.95 -19.24 23.67
C GLY A 174 -1.74 -18.46 23.16
N GLY A 175 -1.93 -17.21 22.73
CA GLY A 175 -0.86 -16.28 22.32
C GLY A 175 -0.52 -15.22 23.36
N GLU A 176 -1.19 -15.23 24.52
CA GLU A 176 -0.99 -14.23 25.57
C GLU A 176 0.37 -14.39 26.26
N GLY A 177 1.12 -13.29 26.39
CA GLY A 177 2.39 -13.30 27.10
C GLY A 177 3.20 -12.02 26.89
N PRO A 178 4.41 -11.94 27.46
CA PRO A 178 5.26 -10.78 27.29
C PRO A 178 5.74 -10.68 25.84
N MET A 179 5.92 -9.44 25.37
CA MET A 179 6.61 -9.17 24.11
C MET A 179 8.06 -9.63 24.20
N LEU A 180 8.59 -10.12 23.10
CA LEU A 180 9.99 -10.49 22.94
C LEU A 180 10.89 -9.25 23.00
N ASP A 181 12.11 -9.38 23.51
CA ASP A 181 13.14 -8.33 23.45
C ASP A 181 13.61 -8.17 21.99
N PRO A 182 13.30 -7.03 21.34
CA PRO A 182 13.63 -6.80 19.93
C PRO A 182 15.14 -6.62 19.67
N PHE A 183 15.97 -6.62 20.73
CA PHE A 183 17.42 -6.53 20.64
C PHE A 183 18.10 -7.87 21.02
N SER A 184 17.34 -8.91 21.37
CA SER A 184 17.89 -10.20 21.81
C SER A 184 17.96 -11.22 20.67
N LEU A 185 19.15 -11.43 20.11
CA LEU A 185 19.39 -12.50 19.15
C LEU A 185 19.15 -13.90 19.75
N ARG A 186 19.44 -14.07 21.05
CA ARG A 186 19.13 -15.31 21.80
C ARG A 186 17.61 -15.51 21.88
N GLY A 187 16.87 -14.45 22.19
CA GLY A 187 15.42 -14.48 22.35
C GLY A 187 14.72 -14.87 21.05
N ILE A 188 15.06 -14.24 19.93
CA ILE A 188 14.44 -14.57 18.64
C ILE A 188 14.76 -15.98 18.17
N LYS A 189 15.96 -16.49 18.44
CA LYS A 189 16.33 -17.90 18.19
C LYS A 189 15.39 -18.86 18.93
N ARG A 190 15.27 -18.69 20.24
CA ARG A 190 14.36 -19.50 21.07
C ARG A 190 12.90 -19.37 20.64
N TYR A 191 12.48 -18.16 20.26
CA TYR A 191 11.13 -17.93 19.74
C TYR A 191 10.90 -18.75 18.47
N THR A 192 11.80 -18.68 17.49
CA THR A 192 11.69 -19.46 16.25
C THR A 192 11.85 -20.98 16.48
N ASP A 193 12.67 -21.41 17.44
CA ASP A 193 12.81 -22.83 17.82
C ASP A 193 11.47 -23.39 18.34
N GLY A 194 10.70 -22.59 19.09
CA GLY A 194 9.36 -22.97 19.53
C GLY A 194 8.39 -23.20 18.37
N PHE A 195 8.50 -22.44 17.27
CA PHE A 195 7.73 -22.71 16.05
C PHE A 195 8.20 -23.99 15.35
N GLU A 196 9.51 -24.24 15.30
CA GLU A 196 10.06 -25.48 14.72
C GLU A 196 9.52 -26.73 15.42
N GLU A 197 9.46 -26.73 16.75
CA GLU A 197 8.89 -27.84 17.50
C GLU A 197 7.42 -28.10 17.15
N ARG A 198 6.63 -27.04 16.93
CA ARG A 198 5.22 -27.16 16.54
C ARG A 198 5.03 -27.57 15.10
N PHE A 199 5.90 -27.11 14.20
CA PHE A 199 5.85 -27.48 12.79
C PHE A 199 6.54 -28.81 12.48
N ALA A 200 7.36 -29.37 13.37
CA ALA A 200 8.07 -30.63 13.17
C ALA A 200 7.13 -31.80 12.84
N THR A 201 5.91 -31.80 13.38
CA THR A 201 4.89 -32.81 13.11
C THR A 201 3.78 -32.33 12.17
N TYR A 202 3.86 -31.10 11.66
CA TYR A 202 2.87 -30.53 10.75
C TYR A 202 3.14 -30.98 9.32
N THR A 203 2.18 -31.70 8.73
CA THR A 203 2.26 -32.19 7.34
C THR A 203 1.35 -31.43 6.38
N GLY A 204 0.70 -30.37 6.87
CA GLY A 204 -0.18 -29.52 6.06
C GLY A 204 0.60 -28.56 5.16
N LEU A 205 -0.11 -27.82 4.32
CA LEU A 205 0.49 -26.78 3.49
C LEU A 205 0.87 -25.57 4.34
N MET A 206 2.01 -24.96 4.04
CA MET A 206 2.47 -23.73 4.69
C MET A 206 1.90 -22.50 3.98
N PRO A 207 1.70 -21.38 4.71
CA PRO A 207 1.37 -20.10 4.08
C PRO A 207 2.51 -19.66 3.15
N ARG A 208 2.22 -18.77 2.20
CA ARG A 208 3.18 -18.17 1.28
C ARG A 208 4.23 -17.34 2.02
N ALA A 209 3.81 -16.53 2.99
CA ALA A 209 4.70 -15.65 3.74
C ALA A 209 4.42 -15.61 5.24
N PHE A 210 5.47 -15.35 6.02
CA PHE A 210 5.36 -14.88 7.39
C PHE A 210 5.53 -13.37 7.48
N TYR A 211 4.73 -12.77 8.37
CA TYR A 211 4.67 -11.33 8.57
C TYR A 211 5.12 -10.91 9.98
N HIS A 212 5.81 -9.77 10.04
CA HIS A 212 6.09 -9.00 11.26
C HIS A 212 5.52 -7.59 11.10
N ASP A 213 4.70 -7.20 12.07
CA ASP A 213 3.98 -5.92 12.12
C ASP A 213 4.88 -4.74 12.51
N SER A 214 4.36 -3.50 12.39
CA SER A 214 5.13 -2.31 12.76
C SER A 214 5.70 -2.40 14.18
N TYR A 215 6.87 -1.77 14.36
CA TYR A 215 7.58 -1.82 15.63
C TYR A 215 6.81 -0.99 16.67
N GLU A 216 6.17 -1.68 17.59
CA GLU A 216 5.49 -1.11 18.75
C GLU A 216 6.04 -1.66 20.09
N TYR A 217 7.20 -2.31 20.04
CA TYR A 217 7.92 -2.75 21.23
C TYR A 217 8.25 -1.54 22.13
N ARG A 218 8.06 -1.67 23.44
CA ARG A 218 8.66 -0.74 24.42
C ARG A 218 9.84 -1.42 25.09
N ALA A 219 10.99 -1.28 24.45
CA ALA A 219 12.28 -1.74 24.94
C ALA A 219 13.34 -0.68 24.66
N ASP A 220 14.25 -0.51 25.61
CA ASP A 220 15.43 0.32 25.45
C ASP A 220 16.70 -0.36 25.99
N TRP A 221 16.63 -1.63 26.42
CA TRP A 221 17.74 -2.36 27.03
C TRP A 221 17.72 -3.84 26.66
N SER A 222 18.88 -4.50 26.71
CA SER A 222 19.04 -5.96 26.58
C SER A 222 20.27 -6.47 27.32
N ASP A 223 20.31 -7.74 27.70
CA ASP A 223 21.44 -8.32 28.46
C ASP A 223 22.75 -8.33 27.66
N GLY A 224 22.67 -8.49 26.33
CA GLY A 224 23.83 -8.48 25.44
C GLY A 224 24.39 -7.08 25.16
N LEU A 225 23.72 -6.01 25.63
CA LEU A 225 23.98 -4.65 25.20
C LEU A 225 25.39 -4.17 25.53
N TYR A 226 25.91 -4.46 26.72
CA TYR A 226 27.26 -4.03 27.09
C TYR A 226 28.34 -4.66 26.21
N ALA A 227 28.23 -5.97 25.95
CA ALA A 227 29.18 -6.68 25.09
C ALA A 227 29.09 -6.20 23.64
N ALA A 228 27.87 -5.99 23.13
CA ALA A 228 27.65 -5.46 21.78
C ALA A 228 28.23 -4.04 21.64
N PHE A 229 28.01 -3.18 22.64
CA PHE A 229 28.51 -1.81 22.65
C PHE A 229 30.05 -1.76 22.64
N GLU A 230 30.68 -2.50 23.55
CA GLU A 230 32.15 -2.52 23.65
C GLU A 230 32.79 -3.10 22.40
N ALA A 231 32.20 -4.15 21.82
CA ALA A 231 32.66 -4.73 20.55
C ALA A 231 32.55 -3.75 19.37
N LEU A 232 31.48 -2.94 19.34
CA LEU A 232 31.24 -2.01 18.23
C LEU A 232 32.09 -0.73 18.33
N HIS A 233 32.31 -0.23 19.55
CA HIS A 233 32.89 1.10 19.75
C HIS A 233 34.27 1.13 20.40
N GLY A 234 34.72 0.00 20.97
CA GLY A 234 36.05 -0.12 21.58
C GLY A 234 36.19 0.56 22.94
N TYR A 235 35.08 0.89 23.62
CA TYR A 235 35.07 1.39 25.00
C TYR A 235 33.84 0.88 25.76
N ARG A 236 33.91 0.95 27.09
CA ARG A 236 32.89 0.38 27.99
C ARG A 236 31.78 1.38 28.27
N LEU A 237 30.53 1.06 27.93
CA LEU A 237 29.36 1.88 28.26
C LEU A 237 29.19 2.08 29.78
N GLN A 238 29.62 1.08 30.58
CA GLN A 238 29.56 1.11 32.04
C GLN A 238 30.30 2.31 32.64
N ASP A 239 31.34 2.79 31.97
CA ASP A 239 32.15 3.92 32.42
C ASP A 239 31.49 5.27 32.06
N HIS A 240 30.35 5.25 31.34
CA HIS A 240 29.65 6.42 30.83
C HIS A 240 28.13 6.42 31.12
N LEU A 241 27.65 5.65 32.11
CA LEU A 241 26.21 5.60 32.43
C LEU A 241 25.62 6.95 32.87
N ASP A 242 26.47 7.87 33.30
CA ASP A 242 26.08 9.21 33.70
C ASP A 242 25.38 10.01 32.58
N VAL A 243 25.67 9.70 31.31
CA VAL A 243 25.04 10.39 30.17
C VAL A 243 23.52 10.23 30.12
N PHE A 244 22.97 9.17 30.73
CA PHE A 244 21.54 8.86 30.69
C PHE A 244 20.70 9.59 31.74
N VAL A 245 21.32 10.27 32.70
CA VAL A 245 20.57 11.08 33.68
C VAL A 245 20.30 12.51 33.23
N PHE A 246 20.94 12.95 32.13
CA PHE A 246 20.76 14.28 31.54
C PHE A 246 19.68 14.30 30.47
N LYS A 247 18.85 15.36 30.48
CA LYS A 247 17.68 15.51 29.60
C LYS A 247 17.75 16.69 28.63
N GLY A 248 18.75 17.56 28.73
CA GLY A 248 18.91 18.72 27.86
C GLY A 248 20.35 19.25 27.87
N GLU A 249 20.57 20.39 27.21
CA GLU A 249 21.88 21.05 27.25
C GLU A 249 22.14 21.75 28.59
N GLU A 250 21.08 22.28 29.21
CA GLU A 250 21.15 23.05 30.46
C GLU A 250 21.66 22.22 31.64
N ASP A 251 21.41 20.90 31.63
CA ASP A 251 21.75 19.98 32.71
C ASP A 251 22.87 18.99 32.35
N ALA A 252 23.44 19.05 31.14
CA ALA A 252 24.47 18.13 30.64
C ALA A 252 25.87 18.77 30.63
N PRO A 253 26.73 18.50 31.63
CA PRO A 253 28.16 18.80 31.55
C PRO A 253 28.77 18.08 30.34
N GLU A 254 29.60 18.78 29.57
CA GLU A 254 30.21 18.24 28.34
C GLU A 254 29.15 17.67 27.37
N ALA A 255 28.15 18.47 27.03
CA ALA A 255 27.03 18.08 26.17
C ALA A 255 27.44 17.32 24.89
N ASP A 256 28.58 17.65 24.27
CA ASP A 256 29.10 16.90 23.11
C ASP A 256 29.45 15.44 23.43
N ARG A 257 30.09 15.17 24.58
CA ARG A 257 30.34 13.79 25.07
C ARG A 257 29.01 13.05 25.26
N VAL A 258 28.03 13.69 25.88
CA VAL A 258 26.71 13.10 26.14
C VAL A 258 26.01 12.73 24.83
N ARG A 259 25.99 13.62 23.83
CA ARG A 259 25.41 13.35 22.50
C ARG A 259 26.06 12.13 21.84
N ARG A 260 27.39 12.08 21.86
CA ARG A 260 28.18 11.04 21.20
C ARG A 260 28.01 9.66 21.82
N VAL A 261 28.05 9.55 23.15
CA VAL A 261 27.84 8.27 23.83
C VAL A 261 26.39 7.81 23.65
N LYS A 262 25.41 8.71 23.70
CA LYS A 262 24.00 8.36 23.39
C LYS A 262 23.84 7.92 21.93
N ALA A 263 24.56 8.51 20.98
CA ALA A 263 24.56 8.09 19.59
C ALA A 263 25.13 6.68 19.41
N ASP A 264 26.27 6.39 20.04
CA ASP A 264 26.89 5.06 20.04
C ASP A 264 25.96 4.00 20.65
N TYR A 265 25.25 4.36 21.73
CA TYR A 265 24.23 3.51 22.36
C TYR A 265 23.09 3.16 21.40
N ARG A 266 22.51 4.18 20.75
CA ARG A 266 21.39 4.01 19.82
C ARG A 266 21.81 3.21 18.58
N ARG A 267 23.01 3.44 18.06
CA ARG A 267 23.58 2.64 16.97
C ARG A 267 23.75 1.17 17.38
N THR A 268 24.15 0.90 18.62
CA THR A 268 24.26 -0.47 19.15
C THR A 268 22.89 -1.16 19.17
N LEU A 269 21.84 -0.48 19.66
CA LEU A 269 20.48 -1.01 19.63
C LEU A 269 19.98 -1.26 18.20
N ALA A 270 20.28 -0.35 17.27
CA ALA A 270 19.95 -0.50 15.85
C ALA A 270 20.62 -1.75 15.23
N ASP A 271 21.91 -1.97 15.49
CA ASP A 271 22.62 -3.16 15.00
C ASP A 271 22.11 -4.46 15.65
N MET A 272 21.73 -4.42 16.92
CA MET A 272 21.09 -5.57 17.60
C MET A 272 19.71 -5.88 17.01
N HIS A 273 18.90 -4.86 16.70
CA HIS A 273 17.60 -5.04 16.06
C HIS A 273 17.71 -5.52 14.59
N PHE A 274 18.74 -5.08 13.87
CA PHE A 274 19.08 -5.62 12.56
C PHE A 274 19.38 -7.12 12.63
N ALA A 275 20.20 -7.56 13.60
CA ALA A 275 20.49 -8.97 13.81
C ALA A 275 19.24 -9.79 14.21
N PHE A 276 18.36 -9.22 15.04
CA PHE A 276 17.07 -9.81 15.39
C PHE A 276 16.20 -10.04 14.16
N THR A 277 16.03 -8.99 13.33
CA THR A 277 15.21 -9.04 12.13
C THR A 277 15.77 -10.04 11.12
N LYS A 278 17.08 -9.99 10.90
CA LYS A 278 17.77 -10.88 9.97
C LYS A 278 17.56 -12.35 10.34
N HIS A 279 17.60 -12.68 11.63
CA HIS A 279 17.44 -14.08 12.07
C HIS A 279 16.08 -14.65 11.65
N TRP A 280 14.97 -13.94 11.89
CA TRP A 280 13.65 -14.49 11.56
C TRP A 280 13.36 -14.47 10.05
N THR A 281 13.92 -13.51 9.30
CA THR A 281 13.78 -13.49 7.83
C THR A 281 14.65 -14.58 7.15
N ASP A 282 15.82 -14.88 7.71
CA ASP A 282 16.62 -16.05 7.28
C ASP A 282 15.91 -17.36 7.64
N TRP A 283 15.33 -17.45 8.85
CA TRP A 283 14.60 -18.61 9.35
C TRP A 283 13.39 -18.92 8.45
N THR A 284 12.43 -18.00 8.35
CA THR A 284 11.96 -17.46 7.06
C THR A 284 12.17 -18.28 5.79
N LYS A 285 13.09 -17.74 5.00
CA LYS A 285 13.58 -18.22 3.72
C LYS A 285 14.11 -19.64 3.75
N ALA A 286 14.70 -20.10 4.85
CA ALA A 286 15.20 -21.48 4.96
C ALA A 286 14.09 -22.53 4.82
N ARG A 287 12.81 -22.16 5.04
CA ARG A 287 11.63 -23.00 4.78
C ARG A 287 11.01 -22.80 3.39
N GLY A 288 11.65 -22.03 2.52
CA GLY A 288 11.12 -21.72 1.18
C GLY A 288 9.92 -20.78 1.19
N LEU A 289 9.69 -20.07 2.30
CA LEU A 289 8.62 -19.10 2.46
C LEU A 289 9.16 -17.68 2.30
N SER A 290 8.27 -16.73 1.99
CA SER A 290 8.61 -15.31 1.93
C SER A 290 8.51 -14.64 3.30
N SER A 291 9.32 -13.61 3.51
CA SER A 291 9.19 -12.71 4.66
C SER A 291 8.57 -11.37 4.25
N ARG A 292 7.57 -10.90 4.99
CA ARG A 292 6.94 -9.59 4.84
C ARG A 292 7.08 -8.79 6.13
N ASN A 293 7.49 -7.53 6.06
CA ASN A 293 7.88 -6.79 7.28
C ASN A 293 7.58 -5.30 7.21
N GLU A 294 6.97 -4.80 8.27
CA GLU A 294 6.91 -3.37 8.59
C GLU A 294 8.06 -3.00 9.53
N ALA A 295 9.04 -2.26 9.00
CA ALA A 295 10.23 -1.84 9.75
C ALA A 295 10.03 -0.56 10.55
N HIS A 296 9.02 0.22 10.19
CA HIS A 296 8.77 1.52 10.77
C HIS A 296 8.31 1.39 12.24
N GLY A 297 8.47 2.45 13.03
CA GLY A 297 8.38 2.38 14.50
C GLY A 297 9.74 2.12 15.17
N SER A 298 10.65 1.41 14.47
CA SER A 298 11.89 0.92 15.07
C SER A 298 12.92 2.03 15.26
N PRO A 299 13.85 1.89 16.23
CA PRO A 299 14.96 2.83 16.41
C PRO A 299 16.13 2.58 15.45
N ALA A 300 15.98 1.63 14.52
CA ALA A 300 16.99 1.22 13.55
C ALA A 300 16.79 1.91 12.19
N ASP A 301 17.77 1.79 11.30
CA ASP A 301 17.67 2.31 9.93
C ASP A 301 16.64 1.48 9.14
N TRP A 302 15.51 2.10 8.83
CA TRP A 302 14.40 1.41 8.15
C TRP A 302 14.81 0.86 6.79
N LEU A 303 15.72 1.49 6.05
CA LEU A 303 16.14 0.99 4.74
C LEU A 303 16.85 -0.35 4.87
N ASP A 304 17.66 -0.49 5.92
CA ASP A 304 18.37 -1.73 6.22
C ASP A 304 17.41 -2.82 6.72
N ILE A 305 16.48 -2.48 7.61
CA ILE A 305 15.51 -3.43 8.18
C ILE A 305 14.50 -3.89 7.11
N TYR A 306 13.96 -2.97 6.30
CA TYR A 306 13.08 -3.33 5.19
C TYR A 306 13.78 -4.26 4.19
N ALA A 307 15.03 -3.97 3.83
CA ALA A 307 15.74 -4.76 2.84
C ALA A 307 16.11 -6.19 3.31
N LEU A 308 15.97 -6.50 4.60
CA LEU A 308 16.10 -7.87 5.11
C LEU A 308 14.91 -8.76 4.74
N ALA A 309 13.74 -8.17 4.48
CA ALA A 309 12.55 -8.91 4.08
C ALA A 309 12.53 -9.18 2.56
N ASP A 310 11.76 -10.18 2.14
CA ASP A 310 11.49 -10.41 0.72
C ASP A 310 10.45 -9.43 0.17
N ILE A 311 9.53 -8.97 1.03
CA ILE A 311 8.49 -8.00 0.74
C ILE A 311 8.47 -6.92 1.85
N PRO A 312 9.09 -5.76 1.64
CA PRO A 312 8.92 -4.61 2.54
C PRO A 312 7.48 -4.11 2.55
N GLU A 313 6.93 -3.81 3.72
CA GLU A 313 5.56 -3.31 3.90
C GLU A 313 5.56 -1.92 4.56
N THR A 314 4.78 -0.97 4.05
CA THR A 314 4.62 0.38 4.63
C THR A 314 3.15 0.67 4.94
N GLU A 315 2.86 1.81 5.57
CA GLU A 315 1.48 2.18 5.87
C GLU A 315 1.23 3.68 5.57
N PHE A 316 -0.02 4.02 5.28
CA PHE A 316 -0.58 5.36 5.44
C PHE A 316 -1.65 5.32 6.52
N PHE A 317 -1.53 6.23 7.48
CA PHE A 317 -2.53 6.42 8.51
C PHE A 317 -3.39 7.66 8.23
N ARG A 318 -4.59 7.72 8.81
CA ARG A 318 -5.61 8.79 8.64
C ARG A 318 -5.05 10.17 8.29
N ASN A 319 -4.25 10.76 9.18
CA ASN A 319 -3.69 12.11 9.05
C ASN A 319 -2.22 12.13 8.62
N ASP A 320 -1.59 10.96 8.48
CA ASP A 320 -0.16 10.80 8.24
C ASP A 320 0.10 10.14 6.86
N LYS A 321 -0.52 10.71 5.83
CA LYS A 321 -0.37 10.26 4.42
C LYS A 321 0.87 10.90 3.80
N ASN A 322 2.04 10.34 4.09
CA ASN A 322 3.30 10.91 3.61
C ASN A 322 4.01 9.99 2.59
N PRO A 323 4.04 10.36 1.30
CA PRO A 323 4.64 9.53 0.26
C PRO A 323 6.16 9.42 0.42
N VAL A 324 6.84 10.43 0.99
CA VAL A 324 8.30 10.36 1.22
C VAL A 324 8.65 9.40 2.36
N VAL A 325 7.70 9.11 3.26
CA VAL A 325 7.78 8.04 4.26
C VAL A 325 7.57 6.67 3.62
N ALA A 326 6.50 6.50 2.84
CA ALA A 326 6.23 5.24 2.14
C ALA A 326 7.38 4.82 1.21
N LYS A 327 8.12 5.80 0.68
CA LYS A 327 9.31 5.56 -0.12
C LYS A 327 10.44 4.82 0.60
N PHE A 328 10.46 4.70 1.92
CA PHE A 328 11.46 3.87 2.60
C PHE A 328 11.34 2.40 2.22
N ALA A 329 10.10 1.87 2.19
CA ALA A 329 9.86 0.49 1.80
C ALA A 329 10.17 0.27 0.30
N SER A 330 9.73 1.17 -0.57
CA SER A 330 10.01 1.05 -2.01
C SER A 330 11.50 1.23 -2.34
N SER A 331 12.18 2.19 -1.70
CA SER A 331 13.63 2.37 -1.87
C SER A 331 14.41 1.14 -1.41
N ALA A 332 14.06 0.59 -0.24
CA ALA A 332 14.69 -0.64 0.27
C ALA A 332 14.48 -1.82 -0.69
N ALA A 333 13.29 -1.96 -1.28
CA ALA A 333 13.03 -2.99 -2.30
C ALA A 333 13.85 -2.74 -3.58
N HIS A 334 13.82 -1.52 -4.12
CA HIS A 334 14.52 -1.16 -5.35
C HIS A 334 16.04 -1.40 -5.23
N VAL A 335 16.66 -0.83 -4.21
CA VAL A 335 18.10 -0.96 -3.90
C VAL A 335 18.44 -2.38 -3.46
N GLY A 336 17.49 -3.08 -2.83
CA GLY A 336 17.59 -4.48 -2.40
C GLY A 336 17.40 -5.52 -3.52
N GLY A 337 16.97 -5.11 -4.71
CA GLY A 337 16.67 -6.02 -5.81
C GLY A 337 15.41 -6.86 -5.57
N ARG A 338 14.41 -6.28 -4.90
CA ARG A 338 13.08 -6.88 -4.69
C ARG A 338 12.06 -6.23 -5.62
N THR A 339 11.02 -6.98 -5.96
CA THR A 339 9.97 -6.52 -6.87
C THR A 339 8.74 -6.01 -6.12
N LEU A 340 8.32 -6.75 -5.09
CA LEU A 340 7.10 -6.46 -4.35
C LEU A 340 7.38 -5.49 -3.21
N VAL A 341 6.54 -4.46 -3.13
CA VAL A 341 6.48 -3.49 -2.04
C VAL A 341 5.02 -3.43 -1.62
N SER A 342 4.72 -3.90 -0.43
CA SER A 342 3.36 -3.98 0.06
C SER A 342 3.00 -2.82 0.97
N SER A 343 1.71 -2.72 1.30
CA SER A 343 1.27 -1.75 2.29
C SER A 343 0.05 -2.19 3.09
N GLU A 344 0.06 -1.90 4.38
CA GLU A 344 -1.15 -1.78 5.18
C GLU A 344 -1.94 -0.56 4.69
N SER A 345 -3.15 -0.79 4.19
CA SER A 345 -3.88 0.21 3.39
C SER A 345 -5.30 0.40 3.89
N GLY A 346 -5.65 1.65 4.18
CA GLY A 346 -7.01 2.04 4.56
C GLY A 346 -7.25 2.13 6.07
N THR A 347 -6.27 1.86 6.91
CA THR A 347 -6.40 1.97 8.37
C THR A 347 -6.88 3.37 8.77
N TRP A 348 -8.10 3.45 9.32
CA TRP A 348 -8.79 4.71 9.61
C TRP A 348 -8.91 5.67 8.41
N ALA A 349 -9.08 5.15 7.20
CA ALA A 349 -9.35 5.97 6.01
C ALA A 349 -10.60 6.85 6.20
N ASP A 350 -11.62 6.30 6.86
CA ASP A 350 -12.76 7.01 7.43
C ASP A 350 -13.25 6.25 8.68
N GLU A 351 -14.30 6.72 9.32
CA GLU A 351 -15.00 5.99 10.39
C GLU A 351 -15.57 4.65 9.89
N HIS A 352 -15.71 3.66 10.77
CA HIS A 352 -16.29 2.37 10.41
C HIS A 352 -17.59 2.55 9.62
N TYR A 353 -17.73 1.80 8.53
CA TYR A 353 -18.92 1.81 7.64
C TYR A 353 -19.20 3.15 6.92
N ASN A 354 -18.34 4.15 7.06
CA ASN A 354 -18.42 5.43 6.34
C ASN A 354 -17.52 5.47 5.10
N GLU A 355 -16.74 4.42 4.86
CA GLU A 355 -15.69 4.40 3.86
C GLU A 355 -16.28 4.38 2.44
N ARG A 356 -15.63 5.11 1.52
CA ARG A 356 -16.05 5.24 0.12
C ARG A 356 -15.02 4.60 -0.79
N LEU A 357 -15.45 3.76 -1.73
CA LEU A 357 -14.57 3.13 -2.72
C LEU A 357 -13.75 4.17 -3.51
N GLY A 358 -14.37 5.30 -3.88
CA GLY A 358 -13.67 6.39 -4.57
C GLY A 358 -12.58 7.05 -3.74
N ALA A 359 -12.78 7.18 -2.42
CA ALA A 359 -11.76 7.71 -1.51
C ALA A 359 -10.60 6.73 -1.32
N LEU A 360 -10.90 5.43 -1.20
CA LEU A 360 -9.88 4.38 -1.16
C LEU A 360 -9.04 4.36 -2.44
N LYS A 361 -9.67 4.52 -3.62
CA LYS A 361 -8.92 4.65 -4.89
C LYS A 361 -7.88 5.76 -4.83
N VAL A 362 -8.27 6.96 -4.40
CA VAL A 362 -7.35 8.12 -4.35
C VAL A 362 -6.24 7.90 -3.32
N LEU A 363 -6.55 7.27 -2.19
CA LEU A 363 -5.53 6.85 -1.22
C LEU A 363 -4.52 5.87 -1.84
N PHE A 364 -5.01 4.89 -2.60
CA PHE A 364 -4.17 3.89 -3.29
C PHE A 364 -3.31 4.50 -4.39
N ASP A 365 -3.81 5.51 -5.10
CA ASP A 365 -2.99 6.25 -6.07
C ASP A 365 -1.79 6.92 -5.38
N GLY A 366 -1.97 7.41 -4.15
CA GLY A 366 -0.86 7.91 -3.33
C GLY A 366 0.19 6.86 -3.01
N PHE A 367 -0.24 5.65 -2.64
CA PHE A 367 0.67 4.52 -2.42
C PHE A 367 1.41 4.14 -3.72
N PHE A 368 0.70 4.01 -4.84
CA PHE A 368 1.30 3.69 -6.14
C PHE A 368 2.39 4.69 -6.55
N LEU A 369 2.14 5.99 -6.37
CA LEU A 369 3.11 7.06 -6.65
C LEU A 369 4.35 7.01 -5.75
N SER A 370 4.24 6.43 -4.56
CA SER A 370 5.39 6.19 -3.67
C SER A 370 6.20 4.93 -4.04
N GLY A 371 5.73 4.13 -5.00
CA GLY A 371 6.38 2.89 -5.45
C GLY A 371 5.84 1.62 -4.80
N VAL A 372 4.75 1.70 -4.02
CA VAL A 372 4.02 0.51 -3.55
C VAL A 372 3.34 -0.17 -4.74
N ASN A 373 3.33 -1.50 -4.75
CA ASN A 373 2.73 -2.28 -5.83
C ASN A 373 2.09 -3.60 -5.37
N HIS A 374 1.89 -3.81 -4.06
CA HIS A 374 1.25 -4.99 -3.49
C HIS A 374 0.39 -4.63 -2.24
N LEU A 375 -0.69 -3.88 -2.44
CA LEU A 375 -1.59 -3.35 -1.41
C LEU A 375 -2.29 -4.45 -0.60
N PHE A 376 -2.45 -4.23 0.70
CA PHE A 376 -3.32 -4.99 1.59
C PHE A 376 -4.36 -4.08 2.24
N TYR A 377 -5.65 -4.37 2.06
CA TYR A 377 -6.68 -3.72 2.88
C TYR A 377 -6.47 -4.06 4.35
N HIS A 378 -6.62 -3.08 5.23
CA HIS A 378 -6.77 -3.25 6.67
C HIS A 378 -8.26 -3.01 7.03
N GLY A 379 -9.15 -3.99 7.00
CA GLY A 379 -8.97 -5.40 6.61
C GLY A 379 -10.27 -6.05 6.16
N MET A 380 -10.21 -7.35 5.94
CA MET A 380 -11.37 -8.21 5.66
C MET A 380 -11.56 -9.13 6.86
N ILE A 381 -12.35 -8.73 7.86
CA ILE A 381 -12.51 -9.48 9.12
C ILE A 381 -13.16 -10.83 8.84
N TYR A 382 -12.65 -11.92 9.44
CA TYR A 382 -13.35 -13.21 9.40
C TYR A 382 -14.69 -13.07 10.12
N SER A 383 -15.77 -13.43 9.44
CA SER A 383 -17.11 -13.48 10.02
C SER A 383 -17.76 -14.83 9.68
N PRO A 384 -18.26 -15.59 10.66
CA PRO A 384 -19.04 -16.80 10.41
C PRO A 384 -20.27 -16.50 9.54
N VAL A 385 -20.67 -17.46 8.71
CA VAL A 385 -21.89 -17.33 7.87
C VAL A 385 -23.15 -17.13 8.72
N VAL A 386 -23.17 -17.74 9.92
CA VAL A 386 -24.29 -17.64 10.88
C VAL A 386 -24.29 -16.36 11.71
N ALA A 387 -23.24 -15.54 11.66
CA ALA A 387 -23.19 -14.29 12.42
C ALA A 387 -24.26 -13.30 11.88
N PRO A 388 -25.05 -12.66 12.76
CA PRO A 388 -26.00 -11.65 12.35
C PRO A 388 -25.25 -10.44 11.77
N TRP A 389 -25.89 -9.73 10.83
CA TRP A 389 -25.35 -8.49 10.27
C TRP A 389 -25.08 -7.46 11.41
N PRO A 390 -23.95 -6.73 11.41
CA PRO A 390 -22.95 -6.60 10.34
C PRO A 390 -21.89 -7.71 10.29
N GLY A 391 -21.98 -8.73 11.13
CA GLY A 391 -20.96 -9.74 11.29
C GLY A 391 -19.92 -9.34 12.34
N TRP A 392 -18.77 -9.99 12.30
CA TRP A 392 -17.66 -9.62 13.17
C TRP A 392 -16.87 -8.45 12.58
N ALA A 393 -16.37 -7.60 13.47
CA ALA A 393 -15.59 -6.41 13.15
C ALA A 393 -14.31 -6.40 13.98
N PHE A 394 -13.31 -5.68 13.48
CA PHE A 394 -12.07 -5.39 14.17
C PHE A 394 -12.20 -4.03 14.86
N TYR A 395 -11.32 -3.71 15.82
CA TYR A 395 -11.50 -2.46 16.56
C TYR A 395 -11.29 -1.20 15.72
N ALA A 396 -10.54 -1.33 14.62
CA ALA A 396 -10.18 -0.27 13.73
C ALA A 396 -10.81 -0.46 12.35
N SER A 397 -11.25 0.66 11.77
CA SER A 397 -11.63 0.78 10.36
C SER A 397 -10.43 0.40 9.47
N THR A 398 -10.61 -0.17 8.28
CA THR A 398 -11.76 -0.14 7.35
C THR A 398 -12.47 -1.49 7.19
N GLU A 399 -13.80 -1.43 7.01
CA GLU A 399 -14.67 -2.61 6.86
C GLU A 399 -14.78 -3.14 5.41
N MET A 400 -13.66 -3.55 4.79
CA MET A 400 -13.64 -4.15 3.44
C MET A 400 -13.95 -5.65 3.47
N ASN A 401 -15.20 -6.00 3.77
CA ASN A 401 -15.62 -7.39 3.93
C ASN A 401 -17.00 -7.70 3.30
N PRO A 402 -17.36 -8.97 3.08
CA PRO A 402 -18.58 -9.37 2.37
C PRO A 402 -19.91 -9.00 3.03
N ARG A 403 -19.89 -8.52 4.28
CA ARG A 403 -21.10 -8.06 4.99
C ARG A 403 -21.32 -6.56 4.84
N ASN A 404 -20.30 -5.80 4.45
CA ASN A 404 -20.44 -4.38 4.18
C ASN A 404 -21.11 -4.16 2.81
N THR A 405 -21.96 -3.14 2.68
CA THR A 405 -22.73 -2.88 1.45
C THR A 405 -21.83 -2.54 0.28
N ILE A 406 -20.74 -1.81 0.52
CA ILE A 406 -19.77 -1.42 -0.50
C ILE A 406 -19.06 -2.62 -1.16
N TRP A 407 -19.12 -3.81 -0.55
CA TRP A 407 -18.51 -5.03 -1.10
C TRP A 407 -19.08 -5.44 -2.45
N LYS A 408 -20.38 -5.18 -2.70
CA LYS A 408 -21.04 -5.50 -3.99
C LYS A 408 -20.29 -4.91 -5.18
N ASP A 409 -19.76 -3.71 -5.01
CA ASP A 409 -19.10 -2.93 -6.06
C ASP A 409 -17.57 -2.90 -5.90
N ALA A 410 -17.01 -3.54 -4.87
CA ALA A 410 -15.58 -3.55 -4.57
C ALA A 410 -14.74 -4.21 -5.69
N LYS A 411 -15.31 -5.14 -6.46
CA LYS A 411 -14.66 -5.76 -7.63
C LYS A 411 -14.11 -4.73 -8.62
N TYR A 412 -14.81 -3.61 -8.85
CA TYR A 412 -14.35 -2.59 -9.80
C TYR A 412 -13.08 -1.87 -9.31
N LEU A 413 -12.99 -1.62 -8.00
CA LEU A 413 -11.79 -1.10 -7.38
C LEU A 413 -10.65 -2.13 -7.41
N ASN A 414 -10.96 -3.40 -7.14
CA ASN A 414 -9.95 -4.46 -7.13
C ASN A 414 -9.39 -4.77 -8.53
N GLU A 415 -10.21 -4.71 -9.58
CA GLU A 415 -9.75 -4.77 -10.97
C GLU A 415 -8.85 -3.59 -11.33
N TYR A 416 -9.21 -2.38 -10.92
CA TYR A 416 -8.36 -1.19 -11.08
C TYR A 416 -6.99 -1.39 -10.41
N ILE A 417 -6.98 -1.79 -9.14
CA ILE A 417 -5.75 -2.11 -8.40
C ILE A 417 -4.94 -3.17 -9.16
N ALA A 418 -5.60 -4.23 -9.62
CA ALA A 418 -4.95 -5.33 -10.31
C ALA A 418 -4.21 -4.90 -11.58
N ARG A 419 -4.85 -4.05 -12.39
CA ARG A 419 -4.23 -3.49 -13.60
C ARG A 419 -3.05 -2.58 -13.26
N VAL A 420 -3.20 -1.67 -12.30
CA VAL A 420 -2.10 -0.76 -11.90
C VAL A 420 -0.92 -1.54 -11.31
N GLN A 421 -1.17 -2.46 -10.38
CA GLN A 421 -0.12 -3.26 -9.76
C GLN A 421 0.59 -4.16 -10.77
N SER A 422 -0.10 -4.73 -11.76
CA SER A 422 0.55 -5.51 -12.82
C SER A 422 1.62 -4.69 -13.57
N VAL A 423 1.34 -3.40 -13.81
CA VAL A 423 2.27 -2.44 -14.42
C VAL A 423 3.40 -2.05 -13.47
N LEU A 424 3.09 -1.78 -12.20
CA LEU A 424 4.09 -1.38 -11.22
C LEU A 424 5.00 -2.52 -10.75
N GLN A 425 4.55 -3.76 -10.90
CA GLN A 425 5.36 -4.96 -10.68
C GLN A 425 6.20 -5.31 -11.92
N ALA A 426 5.77 -4.90 -13.12
CA ALA A 426 6.52 -5.12 -14.35
C ALA A 426 7.83 -4.31 -14.35
N GLY A 427 8.88 -4.89 -14.94
CA GLY A 427 10.13 -4.18 -15.21
C GLY A 427 10.94 -3.78 -13.97
N LYS A 428 11.61 -2.62 -14.07
CA LYS A 428 12.51 -2.06 -13.07
C LYS A 428 12.10 -0.64 -12.68
N PRO A 429 12.37 -0.21 -11.44
CA PRO A 429 12.18 1.18 -11.03
C PRO A 429 13.05 2.11 -11.89
N ASP A 430 12.56 3.33 -12.12
CA ASP A 430 13.20 4.29 -13.01
C ASP A 430 13.32 5.66 -12.33
N ASN A 431 14.17 5.70 -11.31
CA ASN A 431 14.49 6.88 -10.51
C ASN A 431 15.88 7.40 -10.89
N ASP A 432 16.03 8.72 -11.08
CA ASP A 432 17.31 9.30 -11.51
C ASP A 432 18.27 9.58 -10.34
N ILE A 433 17.72 9.79 -9.13
CA ILE A 433 18.48 10.21 -7.95
C ILE A 433 18.51 9.09 -6.90
N LEU A 434 19.70 8.81 -6.38
CA LEU A 434 19.90 8.01 -5.17
C LEU A 434 20.25 8.96 -4.02
N LEU A 435 19.37 9.12 -3.05
CA LEU A 435 19.52 10.04 -1.92
C LEU A 435 20.11 9.32 -0.71
N LEU A 436 21.26 9.77 -0.21
CA LEU A 436 21.83 9.23 1.02
C LEU A 436 20.95 9.60 2.21
N TRP A 437 20.53 8.60 2.97
CA TRP A 437 19.83 8.75 4.24
C TRP A 437 20.73 8.29 5.39
N THR A 438 20.71 8.98 6.53
CA THR A 438 21.42 8.55 7.75
C THR A 438 20.66 8.93 9.01
N LEU A 439 20.83 8.13 10.06
CA LEU A 439 20.33 8.38 11.40
C LEU A 439 21.33 9.08 12.33
N ASP A 440 22.51 9.46 11.83
CA ASP A 440 23.54 10.10 12.65
C ASP A 440 23.04 11.42 13.26
N GLU A 441 22.28 12.24 12.52
CA GLU A 441 21.68 13.47 13.03
C GLU A 441 20.68 13.21 14.18
N PRO A 442 19.60 12.42 13.99
CA PRO A 442 18.65 12.15 15.08
C PRO A 442 19.26 11.37 16.25
N TRP A 443 20.29 10.55 16.02
CA TRP A 443 20.98 9.84 17.09
C TRP A 443 21.88 10.72 17.96
N HIS A 444 22.16 11.97 17.60
CA HIS A 444 22.89 12.91 18.48
C HIS A 444 21.98 13.77 19.35
N ARG A 445 20.66 13.53 19.37
CA ARG A 445 19.74 14.26 20.26
C ARG A 445 20.01 13.99 21.75
N LEU A 446 19.91 15.02 22.60
CA LEU A 446 20.13 14.90 24.05
C LEU A 446 18.90 14.45 24.84
N ASP A 447 17.70 14.74 24.34
CA ASP A 447 16.44 14.75 25.10
C ASP A 447 15.86 13.36 25.40
N ARG A 448 16.39 12.30 24.79
CA ARG A 448 15.84 10.94 24.89
C ARG A 448 16.93 9.89 25.14
N THR A 449 16.56 8.69 25.57
CA THR A 449 17.49 7.55 25.63
C THR A 449 17.49 6.83 24.28
N VAL A 450 16.32 6.41 23.84
CA VAL A 450 16.06 5.83 22.51
C VAL A 450 15.26 6.82 21.68
N VAL A 451 15.53 6.83 20.38
CA VAL A 451 14.76 7.59 19.39
C VAL A 451 14.08 6.57 18.51
N ASN A 452 12.79 6.33 18.77
CA ASN A 452 11.93 5.57 17.86
C ASN A 452 11.45 6.53 16.77
N PHE A 453 11.48 6.05 15.54
CA PHE A 453 10.93 6.80 14.42
C PHE A 453 9.52 6.27 14.19
N SER A 454 8.52 7.13 14.07
CA SER A 454 7.12 6.73 13.86
C SER A 454 6.63 7.31 12.54
N ILE A 455 5.75 6.58 11.85
CA ILE A 455 5.00 7.15 10.73
C ILE A 455 3.91 8.10 11.24
N HIS A 456 3.31 7.78 12.40
CA HIS A 456 2.35 8.65 13.08
C HIS A 456 3.11 9.83 13.68
N ASN A 457 2.82 11.04 13.21
CA ASN A 457 3.65 12.22 13.45
C ASN A 457 5.07 12.08 12.88
N ALA A 458 5.21 11.67 11.62
CA ALA A 458 6.52 11.68 10.91
C ALA A 458 7.25 13.03 11.02
N THR A 459 6.53 14.11 11.32
CA THR A 459 7.06 15.43 11.65
C THR A 459 7.75 15.53 13.02
N ASP A 460 7.77 14.50 13.87
CA ASP A 460 8.62 14.41 15.08
C ASP A 460 9.81 13.47 14.82
N GLY A 461 11.02 13.99 15.05
CA GLY A 461 12.26 13.21 15.04
C GLY A 461 12.87 12.88 13.66
N MET A 462 12.25 12.04 12.83
CA MET A 462 12.92 11.46 11.65
C MET A 462 13.04 12.43 10.47
N PHE A 463 11.96 13.18 10.18
CA PHE A 463 11.91 14.09 9.03
C PHE A 463 12.24 15.54 9.38
N ARG A 464 12.44 15.89 10.66
CA ARG A 464 13.09 17.16 11.06
C ARG A 464 14.61 17.04 11.00
N THR A 465 15.09 16.55 9.87
CA THR A 465 16.51 16.35 9.59
C THR A 465 16.81 16.97 8.24
N THR A 466 18.08 17.26 8.02
CA THR A 466 18.56 17.77 6.73
C THR A 466 18.21 16.82 5.56
N SER A 467 18.19 15.51 5.83
CA SER A 467 17.78 14.49 4.84
C SER A 467 16.28 14.53 4.54
N GLY A 468 15.44 14.66 5.57
CA GLY A 468 13.99 14.79 5.43
C GLY A 468 13.59 16.04 4.65
N ASP A 469 14.17 17.19 4.99
CA ASP A 469 13.91 18.46 4.31
C ASP A 469 14.28 18.39 2.82
N LEU A 470 15.41 17.75 2.48
CA LEU A 470 15.82 17.58 1.08
C LEU A 470 14.88 16.62 0.33
N ALA A 471 14.48 15.51 0.94
CA ALA A 471 13.54 14.56 0.33
C ALA A 471 12.20 15.22 0.00
N GLU A 472 11.66 16.03 0.92
CA GLU A 472 10.44 16.80 0.67
C GLU A 472 10.60 17.81 -0.47
N LYS A 473 11.73 18.51 -0.54
CA LYS A 473 12.03 19.46 -1.63
C LYS A 473 12.06 18.76 -2.98
N LEU A 474 12.76 17.61 -3.07
CA LEU A 474 12.82 16.81 -4.29
C LEU A 474 11.41 16.35 -4.71
N TRP A 475 10.64 15.81 -3.76
CA TRP A 475 9.27 15.35 -4.03
C TRP A 475 8.37 16.48 -4.53
N LYS A 476 8.39 17.66 -3.87
CA LYS A 476 7.61 18.85 -4.27
C LYS A 476 8.04 19.41 -5.63
N ALA A 477 9.31 19.29 -5.99
CA ALA A 477 9.83 19.64 -7.32
C ALA A 477 9.53 18.58 -8.40
N GLY A 478 9.00 17.42 -7.98
CA GLY A 478 8.66 16.30 -8.84
C GLY A 478 9.82 15.45 -9.33
N LEU A 479 10.94 15.55 -8.63
CA LEU A 479 12.09 14.68 -8.83
C LEU A 479 11.83 13.30 -8.22
N THR A 480 12.03 12.26 -9.02
CA THR A 480 11.97 10.88 -8.56
C THR A 480 13.31 10.44 -7.99
N PHE A 481 13.26 9.73 -6.86
CA PHE A 481 14.45 9.29 -6.14
C PHE A 481 14.19 7.98 -5.40
N ASP A 482 15.25 7.26 -5.04
CA ASP A 482 15.22 6.28 -3.95
C ASP A 482 16.22 6.68 -2.88
N TYR A 483 16.00 6.23 -1.65
CA TYR A 483 16.97 6.37 -0.57
C TYR A 483 18.00 5.23 -0.56
N VAL A 484 19.20 5.52 -0.05
CA VAL A 484 20.22 4.50 0.29
C VAL A 484 20.79 4.75 1.69
N SER A 485 20.96 3.68 2.46
CA SER A 485 21.61 3.75 3.78
C SER A 485 23.14 3.70 3.64
N PRO A 486 23.90 4.12 4.68
CA PRO A 486 25.35 4.05 4.64
C PRO A 486 25.88 2.62 4.55
N ARG A 487 25.16 1.64 5.12
CA ARG A 487 25.53 0.21 5.08
C ARG A 487 25.58 -0.32 3.64
N ARG A 488 24.64 0.12 2.81
CA ARG A 488 24.44 -0.39 1.44
C ARG A 488 25.31 0.28 0.39
N LEU A 489 26.02 1.37 0.69
CA LEU A 489 26.90 2.04 -0.27
C LEU A 489 27.96 1.09 -0.87
N LYS A 490 28.44 0.13 -0.09
CA LYS A 490 29.41 -0.89 -0.54
C LYS A 490 28.86 -1.89 -1.55
N GLU A 491 27.54 -2.01 -1.62
CA GLU A 491 26.83 -2.88 -2.56
C GLU A 491 26.59 -2.18 -3.91
N LEU A 492 26.89 -0.89 -4.01
CA LEU A 492 26.70 -0.11 -5.23
C LEU A 492 27.79 -0.41 -6.26
N HIS A 493 27.37 -0.54 -7.52
CA HIS A 493 28.27 -0.69 -8.64
C HIS A 493 28.15 0.50 -9.59
N VAL A 494 29.24 0.84 -10.27
CA VAL A 494 29.24 1.89 -11.30
C VAL A 494 29.50 1.26 -12.65
N ARG A 495 28.65 1.57 -13.62
CA ARG A 495 28.81 1.15 -15.02
C ARG A 495 28.32 2.26 -15.93
N ASP A 496 29.16 2.63 -16.91
CA ASP A 496 28.85 3.68 -17.90
C ASP A 496 28.40 5.00 -17.27
N GLY A 497 29.03 5.40 -16.16
CA GLY A 497 28.71 6.60 -15.41
C GLY A 497 27.45 6.51 -14.53
N LYS A 498 26.73 5.38 -14.56
CA LYS A 498 25.51 5.16 -13.77
C LYS A 498 25.77 4.30 -12.54
N ILE A 499 25.02 4.56 -11.48
CA ILE A 499 25.05 3.82 -10.23
C ILE A 499 23.99 2.72 -10.30
N LEU A 500 24.40 1.48 -10.13
CA LEU A 500 23.54 0.30 -10.11
C LEU A 500 23.36 -0.16 -8.66
N ALA A 501 22.11 -0.32 -8.24
CA ALA A 501 21.75 -0.82 -6.92
C ALA A 501 20.54 -1.76 -7.01
N GLY A 502 20.75 -3.07 -6.82
CA GLY A 502 19.68 -4.05 -6.95
C GLY A 502 18.99 -3.97 -8.31
N HIS A 503 17.72 -3.54 -8.32
CA HIS A 503 16.93 -3.33 -9.53
C HIS A 503 16.97 -1.87 -10.05
N GLY A 504 17.48 -0.93 -9.26
CA GLY A 504 17.60 0.48 -9.61
C GLY A 504 18.86 0.84 -10.39
N GLU A 505 18.73 1.88 -11.21
CA GLU A 505 19.82 2.49 -11.98
C GLU A 505 19.68 4.01 -11.85
N TYR A 506 20.69 4.66 -11.28
CA TYR A 506 20.65 6.07 -10.88
C TYR A 506 21.76 6.85 -11.59
N LYS A 507 21.48 8.12 -11.88
CA LYS A 507 22.43 9.06 -12.48
C LYS A 507 23.26 9.76 -11.40
N ILE A 508 22.64 10.16 -10.29
CA ILE A 508 23.26 11.00 -9.25
C ILE A 508 23.15 10.32 -7.89
N LEU A 509 24.27 10.27 -7.16
CA LEU A 509 24.28 10.03 -5.71
C LEU A 509 24.27 11.40 -5.00
N LEU A 510 23.16 11.73 -4.36
CA LEU A 510 22.94 13.01 -3.69
C LEU A 510 23.14 12.86 -2.18
N VAL A 511 24.01 13.70 -1.62
CA VAL A 511 24.35 13.73 -0.20
C VAL A 511 23.79 15.02 0.42
N PRO A 512 22.89 14.94 1.43
CA PRO A 512 22.36 16.10 2.14
C PRO A 512 23.43 16.89 2.91
N GLU A 513 23.07 18.07 3.42
CA GLU A 513 23.94 18.89 4.30
C GLU A 513 24.09 18.28 5.72
N LEU A 514 24.68 17.10 5.82
CA LEU A 514 24.68 16.30 7.03
C LEU A 514 25.56 16.91 8.16
N PRO A 515 25.10 16.96 9.41
CA PRO A 515 25.94 17.40 10.52
C PRO A 515 27.06 16.40 10.85
N TYR A 516 26.80 15.11 10.68
CA TYR A 516 27.71 14.04 11.04
C TYR A 516 27.86 13.03 9.89
N MET A 517 29.08 12.55 9.65
CA MET A 517 29.35 11.40 8.79
C MET A 517 30.66 10.71 9.21
N THR A 518 30.69 9.38 9.17
CA THR A 518 31.92 8.64 9.47
C THR A 518 32.95 8.76 8.32
N PRO A 519 34.27 8.75 8.61
CA PRO A 519 35.30 8.72 7.57
C PRO A 519 35.14 7.54 6.60
N GLU A 520 34.68 6.39 7.10
CA GLU A 520 34.48 5.18 6.31
C GLU A 520 33.37 5.35 5.26
N VAL A 521 32.24 5.96 5.65
CA VAL A 521 31.14 6.27 4.72
C VAL A 521 31.59 7.31 3.70
N PHE A 522 32.28 8.37 4.14
CA PHE A 522 32.79 9.39 3.24
C PHE A 522 33.81 8.83 2.23
N ALA A 523 34.70 7.92 2.67
CA ALA A 523 35.62 7.22 1.79
C ALA A 523 34.89 6.38 0.75
N CYS A 524 33.83 5.66 1.15
CA CYS A 524 33.01 4.87 0.22
C CYS A 524 32.35 5.75 -0.86
N LEU A 525 31.85 6.95 -0.51
CA LEU A 525 31.34 7.91 -1.48
C LEU A 525 32.42 8.33 -2.50
N LEU A 526 33.64 8.59 -2.03
CA LEU A 526 34.76 8.92 -2.91
C LEU A 526 35.18 7.74 -3.80
N GLU A 527 35.14 6.51 -3.29
CA GLU A 527 35.42 5.31 -4.09
C GLU A 527 34.39 5.13 -5.22
N LEU A 528 33.11 5.39 -4.95
CA LEU A 528 32.07 5.37 -5.99
C LEU A 528 32.33 6.45 -7.04
N LYS A 529 32.68 7.67 -6.61
CA LYS A 529 33.08 8.75 -7.52
C LYS A 529 34.31 8.36 -8.36
N ASP A 530 35.34 7.79 -7.74
CA ASP A 530 36.58 7.37 -8.42
C ASP A 530 36.30 6.26 -9.46
N ARG A 531 35.22 5.49 -9.28
CA ARG A 531 34.71 4.52 -10.26
C ARG A 531 33.80 5.13 -11.33
N GLY A 532 33.57 6.44 -11.31
CA GLY A 532 32.80 7.19 -12.30
C GLY A 532 31.37 7.55 -11.91
N ALA A 533 30.95 7.34 -10.65
CA ALA A 533 29.64 7.81 -10.19
C ALA A 533 29.62 9.34 -10.11
N GLU A 534 28.49 9.93 -10.47
CA GLU A 534 28.25 11.34 -10.25
C GLU A 534 27.78 11.58 -8.79
N LEU A 535 28.59 12.32 -8.03
CA LEU A 535 28.41 12.55 -6.60
C LEU A 535 28.17 14.05 -6.31
N TRP A 536 27.01 14.37 -5.75
CA TRP A 536 26.59 15.75 -5.45
C TRP A 536 26.39 15.93 -3.95
N PHE A 537 26.84 17.07 -3.41
CA PHE A 537 26.61 17.47 -2.02
C PHE A 537 25.72 18.71 -1.97
N ASP A 538 24.62 18.66 -1.22
CA ASP A 538 23.74 19.80 -0.96
C ASP A 538 24.36 20.73 0.10
N GLY A 539 24.59 21.99 -0.26
CA GLY A 539 25.04 23.04 0.66
C GLY A 539 26.50 22.92 1.12
N SER A 540 26.83 21.92 1.94
CA SER A 540 28.17 21.75 2.53
C SER A 540 28.58 20.28 2.69
N TRP A 541 29.89 20.04 2.89
CA TRP A 541 30.36 18.72 3.32
C TRP A 541 29.99 18.45 4.79
N PRO A 542 29.95 17.17 5.23
CA PRO A 542 29.57 16.84 6.59
C PRO A 542 30.40 17.57 7.64
N LYS A 543 29.76 18.15 8.65
CA LYS A 543 30.44 19.08 9.58
C LYS A 543 31.44 18.36 10.48
N ASP A 544 31.06 17.21 11.03
CA ASP A 544 31.86 16.43 11.98
C ASP A 544 31.68 14.91 11.81
N VAL A 545 32.31 14.11 12.66
CA VAL A 545 32.12 12.65 12.75
C VAL A 545 31.15 12.28 13.89
N PRO A 546 30.35 11.21 13.79
CA PRO A 546 29.48 10.75 14.87
C PRO A 546 30.25 9.98 15.96
N GLY A 547 29.68 9.79 17.15
CA GLY A 547 30.20 8.88 18.18
C GLY A 547 31.42 9.37 18.95
N PHE A 548 31.82 8.67 20.02
CA PHE A 548 32.76 9.16 21.04
C PHE A 548 34.22 8.70 20.85
N ALA A 549 34.44 7.42 20.53
CA ALA A 549 35.78 6.84 20.51
C ALA A 549 36.70 7.48 19.45
N HIS A 550 37.98 7.67 19.78
CA HIS A 550 39.02 8.15 18.86
C HIS A 550 38.64 9.42 18.06
N LEU A 551 37.89 10.34 18.69
CA LEU A 551 37.23 11.46 18.02
C LEU A 551 38.18 12.30 17.14
N GLU A 552 39.28 12.79 17.71
CA GLU A 552 40.23 13.65 16.98
C GLU A 552 40.90 12.93 15.80
N LYS A 553 41.18 11.62 15.95
CA LYS A 553 41.71 10.82 14.85
C LYS A 553 40.72 10.76 13.68
N ARG A 554 39.46 10.43 13.96
CA ARG A 554 38.40 10.33 12.95
C ARG A 554 38.07 11.68 12.31
N ARG A 555 38.09 12.78 13.08
CA ARG A 555 37.99 14.15 12.56
C ARG A 555 39.09 14.47 11.56
N ASN A 556 40.33 14.14 11.90
CA ASN A 556 41.47 14.34 11.01
C ASN A 556 41.35 13.51 9.72
N GLU A 557 40.88 12.26 9.81
CA GLU A 557 40.62 11.40 8.65
C GLU A 557 39.53 11.99 7.74
N LEU A 558 38.38 12.40 8.30
CA LEU A 558 37.32 13.05 7.52
C LEU A 558 37.81 14.33 6.84
N ASN A 559 38.55 15.18 7.56
CA ASN A 559 39.10 16.43 7.02
C ASN A 559 40.15 16.19 5.92
N ALA A 560 40.91 15.09 5.99
CA ALA A 560 41.81 14.70 4.91
C ALA A 560 41.04 14.26 3.67
N LEU A 561 39.97 13.47 3.84
CA LEU A 561 39.13 12.98 2.74
C LEU A 561 38.38 14.12 2.02
N LYS A 562 37.86 15.11 2.75
CA LYS A 562 37.17 16.29 2.18
C LYS A 562 37.98 17.01 1.10
N ARG A 563 39.32 17.00 1.20
CA ARG A 563 40.21 17.64 0.20
C ARG A 563 40.12 17.02 -1.19
N ARG A 564 39.63 15.78 -1.31
CA ARG A 564 39.44 15.04 -2.57
C ARG A 564 37.99 15.11 -3.08
N ALA A 565 37.07 15.61 -2.26
CA ALA A 565 35.66 15.64 -2.57
C ALA A 565 35.33 16.73 -3.62
N PRO A 566 34.30 16.52 -4.46
CA PRO A 566 33.76 17.60 -5.28
C PRO A 566 33.24 18.73 -4.39
N LYS A 567 33.29 19.97 -4.89
CA LYS A 567 32.75 21.12 -4.14
C LYS A 567 31.23 20.96 -3.94
N PRO A 568 30.69 21.31 -2.78
CA PRO A 568 29.24 21.35 -2.56
C PRO A 568 28.53 22.34 -3.48
N ILE A 569 27.25 22.08 -3.71
CA ILE A 569 26.36 22.97 -4.45
C ILE A 569 25.74 23.94 -3.44
N GLU A 570 26.27 25.17 -3.39
CA GLU A 570 25.96 26.13 -2.32
C GLU A 570 24.59 26.82 -2.50
N THR A 571 24.05 26.91 -3.72
CA THR A 571 22.73 27.53 -3.97
C THR A 571 22.00 26.84 -5.13
N ARG A 572 20.66 26.86 -5.10
CA ARG A 572 19.78 26.43 -6.21
C ARG A 572 19.99 24.98 -6.65
N LEU A 573 20.05 24.05 -5.69
CA LEU A 573 20.21 22.62 -5.97
C LEU A 573 19.13 22.09 -6.93
N ILE A 574 17.86 22.44 -6.69
CA ILE A 574 16.74 21.98 -7.51
C ILE A 574 16.88 22.47 -8.96
N GLU A 575 17.14 23.77 -9.18
CA GLU A 575 17.40 24.33 -10.53
C GLU A 575 18.62 23.68 -11.20
N SER A 576 19.63 23.28 -10.41
CA SER A 576 20.83 22.60 -10.92
C SER A 576 20.51 21.16 -11.35
N LEU A 577 19.70 20.43 -10.57
CA LEU A 577 19.22 19.09 -10.90
C LEU A 577 18.33 19.11 -12.14
N GLU A 578 17.41 20.07 -12.20
CA GLU A 578 16.58 20.40 -13.37
C GLU A 578 17.43 20.50 -14.64
N LYS A 579 18.37 21.45 -14.65
CA LYS A 579 19.23 21.69 -15.80
C LYS A 579 20.06 20.45 -16.18
N HIS A 580 20.58 19.73 -15.19
CA HIS A 580 21.45 18.58 -15.43
C HIS A 580 20.71 17.36 -15.97
N LEU A 581 19.52 17.10 -15.43
CA LEU A 581 18.66 16.00 -15.86
C LEU A 581 17.84 16.37 -17.11
N GLY A 582 17.92 17.64 -17.55
CA GLY A 582 17.36 18.11 -18.81
C GLY A 582 15.90 18.55 -18.71
N PHE A 583 15.45 19.06 -17.58
CA PHE A 583 14.06 19.49 -17.37
C PHE A 583 13.92 20.84 -16.65
N SER A 584 12.71 21.40 -16.63
CA SER A 584 12.37 22.67 -15.94
C SER A 584 11.05 22.50 -15.18
N VAL A 585 10.98 22.94 -13.93
CA VAL A 585 9.73 22.94 -13.13
C VAL A 585 8.72 23.98 -13.64
N ASP A 586 9.20 25.05 -14.29
CA ASP A 586 8.36 26.16 -14.79
C ASP A 586 7.70 25.87 -16.16
N GLU A 587 8.17 24.88 -16.93
CA GLU A 587 7.70 24.60 -18.31
C GLU A 587 7.14 23.18 -18.54
N SER A 588 6.65 22.53 -17.48
CA SER A 588 6.23 21.12 -17.41
C SER A 588 7.34 20.21 -16.90
N PRO A 589 7.25 19.75 -15.65
CA PRO A 589 8.22 18.86 -15.07
C PRO A 589 8.08 17.43 -15.57
N PRO A 590 9.19 16.69 -15.55
CA PRO A 590 9.17 15.27 -15.64
C PRO A 590 8.63 14.79 -14.29
N CYS A 591 7.55 14.05 -14.39
CA CYS A 591 7.03 13.22 -13.33
C CYS A 591 6.13 13.80 -12.23
N LEU A 592 6.07 15.10 -11.88
CA LEU A 592 5.28 15.49 -10.67
C LEU A 592 4.90 16.98 -10.44
N GLY A 593 4.82 17.84 -11.46
CA GLY A 593 4.60 19.28 -11.19
C GLY A 593 3.83 20.07 -12.24
N ARG A 594 2.57 19.70 -12.38
CA ARG A 594 1.58 20.66 -11.87
C ARG A 594 1.14 20.15 -10.50
N THR A 595 0.67 21.02 -9.61
CA THR A 595 0.31 20.66 -8.23
C THR A 595 -0.65 19.46 -8.12
N ASP A 596 -1.41 19.22 -9.19
CA ASP A 596 -2.44 18.21 -9.40
C ASP A 596 -2.00 16.96 -10.21
N LEU A 597 -0.94 16.99 -11.02
CA LEU A 597 -0.50 15.84 -11.83
C LEU A 597 0.75 15.16 -11.27
N LYS A 598 0.61 13.89 -10.87
CA LYS A 598 1.68 13.09 -10.25
C LYS A 598 1.95 11.82 -11.05
N THR A 599 3.21 11.39 -11.15
CA THR A 599 3.55 10.17 -11.89
C THR A 599 4.66 9.34 -11.25
N ILE A 600 4.71 8.08 -11.64
CA ILE A 600 5.83 7.15 -11.40
C ILE A 600 6.07 6.33 -12.66
N SER A 601 7.30 5.92 -12.92
CA SER A 601 7.64 5.16 -14.13
C SER A 601 8.38 3.86 -13.88
N ARG A 602 8.19 2.90 -14.80
CA ARG A 602 8.76 1.56 -14.78
C ARG A 602 9.40 1.24 -16.13
N ARG A 603 10.68 0.92 -16.13
CA ARG A 603 11.41 0.52 -17.33
C ARG A 603 11.20 -0.96 -17.63
N VAL A 604 10.83 -1.29 -18.86
CA VAL A 604 10.70 -2.67 -19.35
C VAL A 604 11.59 -2.89 -20.59
N ALA A 605 11.61 -4.10 -21.14
CA ALA A 605 12.58 -4.48 -22.17
C ALA A 605 12.43 -3.71 -23.51
N ASP A 606 11.23 -3.26 -23.83
CA ASP A 606 10.82 -2.63 -25.08
C ASP A 606 10.29 -1.18 -24.87
N GLY A 607 10.57 -0.60 -23.71
CA GLY A 607 10.25 0.80 -23.41
C GLY A 607 9.89 1.01 -21.95
N ARG A 608 8.77 1.68 -21.70
CA ARG A 608 8.38 2.12 -20.35
C ARG A 608 6.87 2.18 -20.13
N TYR A 609 6.49 2.08 -18.86
CA TYR A 609 5.18 2.48 -18.37
C TYR A 609 5.30 3.72 -17.49
N ILE A 610 4.37 4.65 -17.60
CA ILE A 610 4.24 5.82 -16.73
C ILE A 610 2.83 5.81 -16.16
N PHE A 611 2.68 5.55 -14.86
CA PHE A 611 1.41 5.75 -14.16
C PHE A 611 1.27 7.23 -13.84
N THR A 612 0.16 7.84 -14.22
CA THR A 612 -0.14 9.26 -13.99
C THR A 612 -1.49 9.42 -13.31
N ALA A 613 -1.57 10.28 -12.30
CA ALA A 613 -2.79 10.52 -11.54
C ALA A 613 -3.05 12.01 -11.35
N ASN A 614 -4.30 12.43 -11.62
CA ASN A 614 -4.81 13.77 -11.33
C ASN A 614 -5.45 13.77 -9.94
N ILE A 615 -4.63 13.94 -8.91
CA ILE A 615 -5.04 13.84 -7.51
C ILE A 615 -4.39 14.95 -6.68
N ASP A 616 -5.09 15.37 -5.63
CA ASP A 616 -4.56 16.35 -4.69
C ASP A 616 -3.35 15.81 -3.90
N SER A 617 -2.49 16.72 -3.43
CA SER A 617 -1.33 16.38 -2.60
C SER A 617 -1.64 15.71 -1.26
N GLY A 618 -2.85 15.89 -0.71
CA GLY A 618 -3.32 15.23 0.50
C GLY A 618 -3.92 13.84 0.27
N PHE A 619 -3.98 13.37 -1.00
CA PHE A 619 -4.62 12.10 -1.38
C PHE A 619 -6.04 11.99 -0.82
N GLU A 620 -6.78 13.08 -0.95
CA GLU A 620 -8.21 13.17 -0.64
C GLU A 620 -8.99 13.23 -1.94
N MET A 621 -10.14 12.54 -1.96
CA MET A 621 -11.02 12.56 -3.13
C MET A 621 -11.58 13.97 -3.31
N SER A 622 -11.33 14.54 -4.48
CA SER A 622 -11.87 15.84 -4.84
C SER A 622 -13.33 15.72 -5.28
N GLU A 623 -14.18 16.62 -4.82
CA GLU A 623 -15.57 16.77 -5.29
C GLU A 623 -15.68 17.76 -6.48
N LYS A 624 -14.54 18.07 -7.13
CA LYS A 624 -14.49 18.94 -8.32
C LYS A 624 -15.19 18.32 -9.52
N ASN A 625 -15.61 19.18 -10.45
CA ASN A 625 -16.37 18.78 -11.64
C ASN A 625 -15.43 18.33 -12.78
N VAL A 626 -16.00 17.66 -13.79
CA VAL A 626 -15.27 17.21 -14.99
C VAL A 626 -14.50 18.36 -15.67
N GLN A 627 -15.07 19.57 -15.67
CA GLN A 627 -14.47 20.77 -16.28
C GLN A 627 -13.18 21.24 -15.58
N ASP A 628 -12.98 20.84 -14.32
CA ASP A 628 -11.76 21.12 -13.56
C ASP A 628 -10.64 20.10 -13.86
N GLY A 629 -10.84 19.24 -14.87
CA GLY A 629 -9.87 18.29 -15.35
C GLY A 629 -8.68 18.92 -16.08
N ILE A 630 -7.69 18.09 -16.34
CA ILE A 630 -6.52 18.43 -17.14
C ILE A 630 -6.83 18.08 -18.59
N ASP A 631 -6.64 19.02 -19.52
CA ASP A 631 -6.50 18.76 -20.97
C ASP A 631 -5.34 19.60 -21.49
N THR A 632 -4.21 18.95 -21.74
CA THR A 632 -2.98 19.66 -22.14
C THR A 632 -2.03 18.78 -22.93
N TRP A 633 -1.03 19.41 -23.55
CA TRP A 633 0.14 18.71 -24.07
C TRP A 633 1.17 18.55 -22.95
N TYR A 634 1.41 17.31 -22.53
CA TYR A 634 2.36 16.96 -21.50
C TYR A 634 3.69 16.55 -22.14
N ARG A 635 4.77 17.21 -21.74
CA ARG A 635 6.14 16.88 -22.14
C ARG A 635 6.55 15.52 -21.55
N LEU A 636 6.95 14.59 -22.41
CA LEU A 636 7.43 13.29 -21.97
C LEU A 636 8.91 13.38 -21.56
N PRO A 637 9.28 12.86 -20.37
CA PRO A 637 10.68 12.84 -19.93
C PRO A 637 11.60 11.90 -20.71
N PHE A 638 11.04 11.13 -21.65
CA PHE A 638 11.75 10.07 -22.36
C PHE A 638 11.42 10.13 -23.85
N PRO A 639 12.37 9.76 -24.71
CA PRO A 639 12.07 9.53 -26.12
C PRO A 639 11.04 8.40 -26.27
N ALA A 640 10.19 8.51 -27.28
CA ALA A 640 9.22 7.48 -27.64
C ALA A 640 9.06 7.42 -29.16
N ASN A 641 8.82 6.24 -29.69
CA ASN A 641 8.45 6.03 -31.10
C ASN A 641 6.95 5.76 -31.28
N GLU A 642 6.25 5.41 -30.20
CA GLU A 642 4.80 5.31 -30.14
C GLU A 642 4.37 5.49 -28.68
N VAL A 643 3.21 6.12 -28.46
CA VAL A 643 2.63 6.32 -27.14
C VAL A 643 1.22 5.76 -27.14
N VAL A 644 0.93 4.85 -26.21
CA VAL A 644 -0.38 4.24 -26.02
C VAL A 644 -0.92 4.61 -24.64
N ILE A 645 -2.17 5.06 -24.57
CA ILE A 645 -2.87 5.27 -23.31
C ILE A 645 -3.58 3.97 -22.93
N LEU A 646 -3.44 3.61 -21.66
CA LEU A 646 -4.12 2.49 -21.03
C LEU A 646 -4.95 3.04 -19.86
N ASP A 647 -6.25 2.77 -19.85
CA ASP A 647 -7.15 3.16 -18.75
C ASP A 647 -7.31 2.00 -17.77
N PRO A 648 -6.68 2.05 -16.58
CA PRO A 648 -6.78 0.99 -15.58
C PRO A 648 -8.20 0.82 -14.99
N MET A 649 -9.08 1.82 -15.09
CA MET A 649 -10.46 1.68 -14.60
C MET A 649 -11.29 0.79 -15.51
N THR A 650 -11.13 0.94 -16.83
CA THR A 650 -12.00 0.28 -17.83
C THR A 650 -11.31 -0.80 -18.65
N GLY A 651 -9.97 -0.87 -18.61
CA GLY A 651 -9.16 -1.73 -19.47
C GLY A 651 -8.97 -1.19 -20.89
N LYS A 652 -9.63 -0.08 -21.26
CA LYS A 652 -9.54 0.50 -22.61
C LYS A 652 -8.12 0.93 -22.94
N THR A 653 -7.75 0.79 -24.21
CA THR A 653 -6.44 1.17 -24.74
C THR A 653 -6.59 1.97 -26.03
N GLY A 654 -5.60 2.80 -26.38
CA GLY A 654 -5.60 3.51 -27.66
C GLY A 654 -4.34 4.31 -27.93
N LYS A 655 -4.01 4.51 -29.21
CA LYS A 655 -2.85 5.32 -29.63
C LYS A 655 -3.08 6.78 -29.23
N ALA A 656 -2.19 7.33 -28.41
CA ALA A 656 -2.30 8.71 -27.97
C ALA A 656 -2.03 9.68 -29.13
N ASP A 657 -2.63 10.87 -29.07
CA ASP A 657 -2.15 11.99 -29.87
C ASP A 657 -0.84 12.47 -29.24
N TRP A 658 0.28 12.28 -29.95
CA TRP A 658 1.60 12.70 -29.52
C TRP A 658 2.36 13.39 -30.67
N ARG A 659 3.30 14.27 -30.35
CA ARG A 659 4.05 15.09 -31.31
C ARG A 659 5.48 15.36 -30.83
N GLN A 660 6.35 15.77 -31.73
CA GLN A 660 7.61 16.44 -31.35
C GLN A 660 7.31 17.93 -31.14
N SER A 661 7.71 18.48 -30.00
CA SER A 661 7.48 19.87 -29.65
C SER A 661 8.18 20.79 -30.64
N LEU A 662 7.47 21.81 -31.11
CA LEU A 662 8.00 22.79 -32.07
C LEU A 662 9.04 23.73 -31.45
N GLN A 663 9.08 23.83 -30.11
CA GLN A 663 9.97 24.76 -29.39
C GLN A 663 11.34 24.14 -29.07
N ASN A 664 11.37 22.87 -28.66
CA ASN A 664 12.59 22.22 -28.20
C ASN A 664 12.86 20.84 -28.83
N GLY A 665 11.96 20.33 -29.68
CA GLY A 665 12.14 19.06 -30.40
C GLY A 665 11.90 17.80 -29.57
N GLU A 666 11.28 17.91 -28.40
CA GLU A 666 11.04 16.78 -27.49
C GLU A 666 9.63 16.22 -27.61
N PRO A 667 9.40 14.93 -27.27
CA PRO A 667 8.08 14.33 -27.40
C PRO A 667 7.08 14.90 -26.39
N GLU A 668 5.91 15.28 -26.86
CA GLU A 668 4.74 15.69 -26.08
C GLU A 668 3.57 14.76 -26.38
N VAL A 669 2.76 14.46 -25.37
CA VAL A 669 1.52 13.68 -25.50
C VAL A 669 0.33 14.49 -25.00
N ARG A 670 -0.80 14.48 -25.72
CA ARG A 670 -2.04 15.07 -25.22
C ARG A 670 -2.59 14.19 -24.09
N LEU A 671 -2.74 14.76 -22.89
CA LEU A 671 -3.36 14.10 -21.75
C LEU A 671 -4.67 14.79 -21.40
N GLN A 672 -5.73 13.99 -21.28
CA GLN A 672 -7.02 14.40 -20.78
C GLN A 672 -7.39 13.56 -19.54
N LEU A 673 -7.41 14.17 -18.36
CA LEU A 673 -7.62 13.51 -17.06
C LEU A 673 -8.63 14.30 -16.22
N ARG A 674 -9.74 13.66 -15.87
CA ARG A 674 -10.73 14.22 -14.92
C ARG A 674 -10.14 14.27 -13.49
N PRO A 675 -10.72 15.07 -12.57
CA PRO A 675 -10.36 14.98 -11.16
C PRO A 675 -10.45 13.53 -10.67
N ASN A 676 -9.50 13.10 -9.84
CA ASN A 676 -9.35 11.75 -9.29
C ASN A 676 -9.06 10.62 -10.32
N GLN A 677 -8.93 10.95 -11.60
CA GLN A 677 -8.61 9.97 -12.64
C GLN A 677 -7.12 9.70 -12.70
N SER A 678 -6.79 8.46 -13.04
CA SER A 678 -5.44 8.00 -13.35
C SER A 678 -5.42 7.24 -14.68
N LEU A 679 -4.30 7.35 -15.38
CA LEU A 679 -4.03 6.66 -16.65
C LEU A 679 -2.63 6.08 -16.62
N ILE A 680 -2.36 5.14 -17.51
CA ILE A 680 -1.03 4.60 -17.74
C ILE A 680 -0.61 4.93 -19.17
N LEU A 681 0.56 5.55 -19.33
CA LEU A 681 1.18 5.79 -20.63
C LEU A 681 2.19 4.69 -20.90
N ARG A 682 2.00 4.00 -22.01
CA ARG A 682 2.90 2.97 -22.51
C ARG A 682 3.73 3.56 -23.64
N LEU A 683 5.01 3.79 -23.36
CA LEU A 683 5.98 4.33 -24.31
C LEU A 683 6.80 3.17 -24.89
N PHE A 684 6.87 3.11 -26.22
CA PHE A 684 7.65 2.10 -26.91
C PHE A 684 8.96 2.65 -27.49
N ASP A 685 10.03 1.87 -27.33
CA ASP A 685 11.34 2.17 -27.93
C ASP A 685 11.34 1.97 -29.44
N LYS A 686 10.44 1.12 -29.96
CA LYS A 686 10.20 0.89 -31.39
C LYS A 686 8.71 0.81 -31.63
N LYS A 687 8.26 1.21 -32.82
CA LYS A 687 6.84 1.11 -33.16
C LYS A 687 6.35 -0.34 -32.95
N PRO A 688 5.31 -0.56 -32.14
CA PRO A 688 4.79 -1.91 -31.88
C PRO A 688 4.12 -2.47 -33.14
N GLU A 689 4.25 -3.78 -33.35
CA GLU A 689 3.54 -4.52 -34.41
C GLU A 689 2.09 -4.82 -33.99
N VAL A 690 1.37 -3.76 -33.64
CA VAL A 690 0.00 -3.81 -33.13
C VAL A 690 -0.78 -2.68 -33.79
N ASP A 691 -1.86 -3.02 -34.48
CA ASP A 691 -2.76 -2.01 -34.99
C ASP A 691 -3.81 -1.64 -33.95
N LEU A 692 -3.61 -0.49 -33.31
CA LEU A 692 -4.51 0.07 -32.30
C LEU A 692 -5.32 1.22 -32.88
N GLU A 693 -6.57 1.32 -32.45
CA GLU A 693 -7.40 2.50 -32.68
C GLU A 693 -6.79 3.72 -31.96
N LYS A 694 -7.15 4.92 -32.45
CA LYS A 694 -6.75 6.15 -31.78
C LYS A 694 -7.49 6.31 -30.45
N TRP A 695 -6.80 6.83 -29.46
CA TRP A 695 -7.41 7.28 -28.22
C TRP A 695 -8.44 8.37 -28.54
N VAL A 696 -9.64 8.23 -27.98
CA VAL A 696 -10.70 9.21 -28.19
C VAL A 696 -10.62 10.27 -27.10
N TYR A 697 -10.27 11.48 -27.51
CA TYR A 697 -10.32 12.65 -26.64
C TYR A 697 -11.71 13.28 -26.70
N CYS A 698 -12.31 13.52 -25.53
CA CYS A 698 -13.62 14.15 -25.43
C CYS A 698 -13.42 15.67 -25.38
N ASP A 699 -13.46 16.33 -26.54
CA ASP A 699 -13.57 17.78 -26.56
C ASP A 699 -14.96 18.16 -26.03
N MET A 700 -15.03 18.94 -24.94
CA MET A 700 -16.30 19.52 -24.48
C MET A 700 -16.78 20.52 -25.54
N VAL A 701 -17.51 20.03 -26.54
CA VAL A 701 -18.17 20.90 -27.51
C VAL A 701 -19.26 21.61 -26.74
N GLY A 702 -19.25 22.95 -26.70
CA GLY A 702 -20.11 23.82 -25.87
C GLY A 702 -21.63 23.73 -26.12
N LYS A 703 -22.20 22.52 -26.13
CA LYS A 703 -23.62 22.22 -25.99
C LYS A 703 -23.86 21.86 -24.51
N GLU A 704 -24.93 22.41 -23.95
CA GLU A 704 -25.37 22.07 -22.59
C GLU A 704 -25.72 20.57 -22.50
N PRO A 705 -25.30 19.87 -21.42
CA PRO A 705 -25.67 18.47 -21.22
C PRO A 705 -27.19 18.25 -21.28
N ARG A 706 -27.63 17.21 -21.99
CA ARG A 706 -29.06 16.89 -22.10
C ARG A 706 -29.51 16.14 -20.86
N VAL A 707 -30.13 16.85 -19.93
CA VAL A 707 -30.75 16.25 -18.74
C VAL A 707 -31.87 15.29 -19.15
N LEU A 708 -31.80 14.06 -18.64
CA LEU A 708 -32.80 13.02 -18.86
C LEU A 708 -34.03 13.30 -17.97
N LYS A 709 -35.17 13.56 -18.62
CA LYS A 709 -36.44 13.84 -17.96
C LYS A 709 -37.38 12.65 -18.11
N GLY A 710 -38.18 12.41 -17.09
CA GLY A 710 -39.23 11.40 -17.09
C GLY A 710 -39.47 10.85 -15.70
N ARG A 711 -40.35 9.85 -15.62
CA ARG A 711 -40.75 9.23 -14.36
C ARG A 711 -39.85 8.04 -14.05
N TRP A 712 -39.03 8.20 -13.02
CA TRP A 712 -38.14 7.17 -12.53
C TRP A 712 -38.89 6.18 -11.64
N LYS A 713 -38.65 4.88 -11.85
CA LYS A 713 -39.05 3.83 -10.93
C LYS A 713 -37.87 3.44 -10.04
N VAL A 714 -38.10 3.34 -8.73
CA VAL A 714 -37.09 2.97 -7.73
C VAL A 714 -37.52 1.69 -7.03
N ASP A 715 -36.75 0.62 -7.22
CA ASP A 715 -36.97 -0.69 -6.61
C ASP A 715 -35.81 -1.06 -5.69
N PHE A 716 -36.06 -1.38 -4.42
CA PHE A 716 -35.02 -1.83 -3.49
C PHE A 716 -34.72 -3.31 -3.72
N LEU A 717 -33.46 -3.65 -4.00
CA LEU A 717 -33.07 -5.00 -4.45
C LEU A 717 -32.52 -5.86 -3.31
N SER A 718 -31.67 -5.28 -2.46
CA SER A 718 -30.95 -6.00 -1.41
C SER A 718 -30.51 -5.04 -0.31
N GLY A 719 -30.55 -5.46 0.95
CA GLY A 719 -30.15 -4.65 2.10
C GLY A 719 -31.13 -4.76 3.25
N GLY A 720 -30.79 -4.13 4.39
CA GLY A 720 -31.59 -4.16 5.62
C GLY A 720 -31.92 -5.57 6.15
N PRO A 721 -32.69 -5.69 7.25
CA PRO A 721 -33.46 -6.89 7.53
C PRO A 721 -34.75 -6.95 6.68
N THR A 722 -35.21 -5.80 6.18
CA THR A 722 -36.38 -5.62 5.33
C THR A 722 -36.07 -4.57 4.25
N LEU A 723 -36.72 -4.69 3.10
CA LEU A 723 -36.60 -3.75 1.99
C LEU A 723 -37.68 -2.66 2.11
N PRO A 724 -37.34 -1.37 1.92
CA PRO A 724 -38.34 -0.33 1.76
C PRO A 724 -39.25 -0.59 0.56
N GLU A 725 -40.46 0.00 0.58
CA GLU A 725 -41.36 -0.09 -0.57
C GLU A 725 -40.80 0.62 -1.81
N SER A 726 -41.02 0.03 -2.99
CA SER A 726 -40.73 0.68 -4.26
C SER A 726 -41.56 1.95 -4.43
N PHE A 727 -41.02 2.94 -5.14
CA PHE A 727 -41.74 4.17 -5.45
C PHE A 727 -41.38 4.72 -6.84
N GLU A 728 -42.14 5.71 -7.30
CA GLU A 728 -41.86 6.43 -8.54
C GLU A 728 -41.66 7.92 -8.25
N THR A 729 -40.79 8.58 -9.02
CA THR A 729 -40.49 10.02 -8.86
C THR A 729 -40.10 10.67 -10.18
N ASP A 730 -40.49 11.94 -10.37
CA ASP A 730 -40.03 12.77 -11.49
C ASP A 730 -38.82 13.64 -11.11
N SER A 731 -38.43 13.64 -9.84
CA SER A 731 -37.28 14.36 -9.30
C SER A 731 -36.40 13.41 -8.51
N LEU A 732 -35.16 13.23 -8.97
CA LEU A 732 -34.13 12.51 -8.23
C LEU A 732 -33.71 13.31 -7.00
N ARG A 733 -33.62 12.62 -5.86
CA ARG A 733 -33.24 13.13 -4.52
C ARG A 733 -32.73 11.94 -3.70
N SER A 734 -32.12 12.24 -2.55
CA SER A 734 -31.76 11.20 -1.59
C SER A 734 -33.03 10.45 -1.15
N TRP A 735 -33.01 9.11 -1.13
CA TRP A 735 -34.16 8.36 -0.64
C TRP A 735 -34.38 8.57 0.86
N THR A 736 -33.35 8.99 1.60
CA THR A 736 -33.45 9.29 3.04
C THR A 736 -34.40 10.43 3.34
N ASP A 737 -34.66 11.32 2.37
CA ASP A 737 -35.59 12.45 2.52
C ASP A 737 -37.04 11.98 2.76
N LYS A 738 -37.36 10.71 2.47
CA LYS A 738 -38.67 10.10 2.72
C LYS A 738 -38.89 9.71 4.20
N GLY A 739 -37.83 9.67 5.02
CA GLY A 739 -37.88 9.25 6.42
C GLY A 739 -38.25 7.77 6.63
N GLY A 740 -38.47 7.36 7.88
CA GLY A 740 -38.92 6.00 8.21
C GLY A 740 -37.91 4.91 7.84
N ASP A 741 -38.35 3.87 7.11
CA ASP A 741 -37.47 2.76 6.73
C ASP A 741 -36.38 3.19 5.73
N TYR A 742 -36.63 4.23 4.93
CA TYR A 742 -35.69 4.70 3.90
C TYR A 742 -34.42 5.33 4.51
N GLU A 743 -34.54 6.07 5.62
CA GLU A 743 -33.36 6.67 6.30
C GLU A 743 -32.51 5.64 7.06
N ASN A 744 -33.09 4.49 7.40
CA ASN A 744 -32.44 3.42 8.16
C ASN A 744 -31.92 2.29 7.24
N PHE A 745 -32.17 2.40 5.94
CA PHE A 745 -31.79 1.43 4.94
C PHE A 745 -30.34 1.61 4.48
N SER A 746 -29.63 0.48 4.42
CA SER A 746 -28.35 0.37 3.72
C SER A 746 -28.39 -0.86 2.81
N GLY A 747 -28.01 -0.67 1.54
CA GLY A 747 -28.12 -1.66 0.49
C GLY A 747 -28.15 -1.04 -0.90
N THR A 748 -28.81 -1.75 -1.83
CA THR A 748 -28.89 -1.38 -3.25
C THR A 748 -30.33 -1.12 -3.68
N ALA A 749 -30.56 -0.03 -4.40
CA ALA A 749 -31.81 0.23 -5.10
C ALA A 749 -31.57 0.45 -6.60
N LYS A 750 -32.48 -0.06 -7.43
CA LYS A 750 -32.48 0.10 -8.87
C LYS A 750 -33.38 1.26 -9.29
N TYR A 751 -32.81 2.19 -10.02
CA TYR A 751 -33.49 3.27 -10.71
C TYR A 751 -33.70 2.87 -12.17
N SER A 752 -34.93 3.00 -12.68
CA SER A 752 -35.26 2.71 -14.09
C SER A 752 -35.94 3.91 -14.73
N LEU A 753 -35.50 4.29 -15.93
CA LEU A 753 -36.08 5.35 -16.74
C LEU A 753 -36.18 4.90 -18.20
N THR A 754 -37.35 5.08 -18.81
CA THR A 754 -37.51 5.04 -20.27
C THR A 754 -37.51 6.45 -20.83
N PHE A 755 -36.70 6.73 -21.85
CA PHE A 755 -36.59 8.06 -22.43
C PHE A 755 -36.32 8.05 -23.94
N ASP A 756 -36.76 9.12 -24.60
CA ASP A 756 -36.48 9.37 -26.01
C ASP A 756 -35.19 10.21 -26.16
N TYR A 757 -34.35 9.84 -27.12
CA TYR A 757 -33.07 10.49 -27.40
C TYR A 757 -32.94 10.85 -28.89
N ASP A 758 -33.79 11.76 -29.34
CA ASP A 758 -33.65 12.36 -30.68
C ASP A 758 -32.61 13.49 -30.64
N SER A 759 -31.44 13.24 -31.23
CA SER A 759 -30.28 14.11 -31.13
C SER A 759 -29.58 14.28 -32.48
N GLU A 760 -28.95 15.44 -32.69
CA GLU A 760 -28.14 15.74 -33.87
C GLU A 760 -26.76 15.06 -33.84
N ASP A 761 -26.41 14.39 -32.75
CA ASP A 761 -25.11 13.75 -32.51
C ASP A 761 -24.98 12.34 -33.14
N ARG A 762 -25.90 11.92 -34.03
CA ARG A 762 -25.90 10.57 -34.66
C ARG A 762 -24.60 10.20 -35.37
N GLY A 763 -23.78 11.18 -35.75
CA GLY A 763 -22.45 10.98 -36.36
C GLY A 763 -21.28 10.94 -35.37
N LYS A 764 -21.50 11.08 -34.06
CA LYS A 764 -20.46 11.03 -33.03
C LYS A 764 -20.20 9.59 -32.57
N PRO A 765 -18.94 9.22 -32.25
CA PRO A 765 -18.61 7.85 -31.86
C PRO A 765 -19.00 7.51 -30.42
N LEU A 766 -18.96 8.49 -29.52
CA LEU A 766 -19.18 8.33 -28.09
C LEU A 766 -20.18 9.35 -27.57
N CYS A 767 -20.87 8.96 -26.51
CA CYS A 767 -21.59 9.83 -25.58
C CYS A 767 -21.03 9.62 -24.18
N ARG A 768 -21.24 10.59 -23.30
CA ARG A 768 -20.96 10.46 -21.88
C ARG A 768 -22.24 10.53 -21.07
N LEU A 769 -22.42 9.55 -20.20
CA LEU A 769 -23.45 9.56 -19.17
C LEU A 769 -22.87 10.21 -17.92
N ASN A 770 -23.53 11.26 -17.44
CA ASN A 770 -23.24 11.91 -16.17
C ASN A 770 -24.40 11.63 -15.21
N LEU A 771 -24.10 10.98 -14.08
CA LEU A 771 -25.11 10.63 -13.08
C LEU A 771 -25.42 11.76 -12.10
N GLY A 772 -24.65 12.85 -12.13
CA GLY A 772 -24.59 13.81 -11.04
C GLY A 772 -23.99 13.17 -9.78
N PRO A 773 -24.31 13.67 -8.58
CA PRO A 773 -23.90 13.02 -7.34
C PRO A 773 -24.61 11.67 -7.14
N VAL A 774 -23.82 10.68 -6.70
CA VAL A 774 -24.26 9.31 -6.38
C VAL A 774 -23.80 8.99 -4.96
N CYS A 775 -24.69 8.45 -4.14
CA CYS A 775 -24.40 8.06 -2.75
C CYS A 775 -24.58 6.54 -2.62
N ASP A 776 -23.56 5.72 -2.89
CA ASP A 776 -22.14 6.09 -3.07
C ASP A 776 -21.47 5.43 -4.30
N SER A 777 -22.00 4.32 -4.82
CA SER A 777 -21.55 3.67 -6.07
C SER A 777 -22.75 3.25 -6.94
N ALA A 778 -22.52 3.06 -8.24
CA ALA A 778 -23.56 2.64 -9.17
C ALA A 778 -23.08 1.66 -10.25
N THR A 779 -23.94 0.73 -10.67
CA THR A 779 -23.76 -0.08 -11.88
C THR A 779 -24.86 0.24 -12.89
N ILE A 780 -24.51 0.32 -14.18
CA ILE A 780 -25.37 0.90 -15.20
C ILE A 780 -25.61 -0.07 -16.35
N LYS A 781 -26.89 -0.17 -16.77
CA LYS A 781 -27.29 -0.81 -18.03
C LYS A 781 -28.07 0.17 -18.91
N LEU A 782 -27.78 0.15 -20.20
CA LEU A 782 -28.52 0.89 -21.22
C LEU A 782 -29.00 -0.08 -22.30
N ASN A 783 -30.31 -0.14 -22.53
CA ASN A 783 -30.93 -1.03 -23.51
C ASN A 783 -30.50 -2.50 -23.35
N GLY A 784 -30.31 -2.94 -22.10
CA GLY A 784 -29.84 -4.29 -21.75
C GLY A 784 -28.33 -4.50 -21.84
N HIS A 785 -27.56 -3.55 -22.38
CA HIS A 785 -26.10 -3.59 -22.41
C HIS A 785 -25.52 -3.14 -21.06
N ASP A 786 -24.66 -3.94 -20.47
CA ASP A 786 -23.89 -3.57 -19.27
C ASP A 786 -22.80 -2.57 -19.63
N LEU A 787 -22.86 -1.38 -19.02
CA LEU A 787 -21.86 -0.34 -19.22
C LEU A 787 -20.76 -0.42 -18.14
N GLY A 788 -20.98 -1.12 -17.03
CA GLY A 788 -20.06 -1.25 -15.91
C GLY A 788 -20.42 -0.41 -14.68
N GLY A 789 -19.46 -0.25 -13.78
CA GLY A 789 -19.63 0.44 -12.49
C GLY A 789 -18.90 1.78 -12.40
N VAL A 790 -19.49 2.73 -11.67
CA VAL A 790 -18.86 4.00 -11.26
C VAL A 790 -18.91 4.14 -9.75
N PHE A 791 -17.78 4.54 -9.15
CA PHE A 791 -17.64 4.63 -7.70
C PHE A 791 -16.72 5.76 -7.24
N CYS A 792 -16.13 6.51 -8.18
CA CYS A 792 -15.20 7.59 -7.90
C CYS A 792 -15.67 8.84 -8.64
N ALA A 793 -15.73 9.97 -7.92
CA ALA A 793 -16.16 11.23 -8.49
C ALA A 793 -15.13 11.76 -9.52
N PRO A 794 -15.55 12.45 -10.58
CA PRO A 794 -16.94 12.66 -10.99
C PRO A 794 -17.60 11.36 -11.52
N MET A 795 -18.89 11.16 -11.21
CA MET A 795 -19.66 9.93 -11.52
C MET A 795 -20.11 9.90 -12.99
N VAL A 796 -19.13 9.75 -13.88
CA VAL A 796 -19.31 9.82 -15.34
C VAL A 796 -18.73 8.60 -16.04
N MET A 797 -19.34 8.23 -17.16
CA MET A 797 -18.90 7.10 -17.98
C MET A 797 -19.13 7.35 -19.47
N ASP A 798 -18.15 6.94 -20.29
CA ASP A 798 -18.20 7.07 -21.74
C ASP A 798 -18.64 5.76 -22.40
N PHE A 799 -19.63 5.84 -23.28
CA PHE A 799 -20.22 4.68 -23.96
C PHE A 799 -20.44 4.94 -25.46
N PRO A 800 -20.50 3.90 -26.31
CA PRO A 800 -20.73 4.06 -27.74
C PRO A 800 -22.09 4.72 -28.03
N ARG A 801 -22.11 5.78 -28.84
CA ARG A 801 -23.36 6.45 -29.25
C ARG A 801 -24.35 5.48 -29.90
N ALA A 802 -23.84 4.45 -30.57
CA ALA A 802 -24.64 3.42 -31.24
C ALA A 802 -25.58 2.64 -30.29
N LEU A 803 -25.37 2.69 -28.98
CA LEU A 803 -26.26 2.04 -28.00
C LEU A 803 -27.56 2.84 -27.76
N LEU A 804 -27.63 4.09 -28.19
CA LEU A 804 -28.83 4.94 -28.04
C LEU A 804 -29.74 4.86 -29.27
N GLU A 805 -30.99 4.52 -29.02
CA GLU A 805 -32.08 4.56 -29.98
C GLU A 805 -32.76 5.94 -30.00
N MET A 806 -33.53 6.23 -31.06
CA MET A 806 -34.29 7.49 -31.10
C MET A 806 -35.37 7.56 -30.02
N LYS A 807 -35.97 6.41 -29.68
CA LYS A 807 -37.09 6.28 -28.76
C LYS A 807 -36.91 5.09 -27.84
N ASP A 808 -37.63 5.13 -26.72
CA ASP A 808 -37.83 3.99 -25.83
C ASP A 808 -36.52 3.40 -25.26
N ASN A 809 -35.50 4.25 -25.05
CA ASN A 809 -34.27 3.82 -24.39
C ASN A 809 -34.54 3.48 -22.94
N LEU A 810 -34.13 2.30 -22.48
CA LEU A 810 -34.20 1.89 -21.08
C LEU A 810 -32.85 2.07 -20.40
N LEU A 811 -32.79 2.98 -19.43
CA LEU A 811 -31.66 3.16 -18.53
C LEU A 811 -31.97 2.56 -17.17
N GLU A 812 -31.14 1.62 -16.72
CA GLU A 812 -31.20 1.02 -15.39
C GLU A 812 -29.91 1.32 -14.63
N ILE A 813 -30.05 1.85 -13.40
CA ILE A 813 -28.93 2.23 -12.54
C ILE A 813 -29.17 1.59 -11.17
N GLU A 814 -28.35 0.62 -10.79
CA GLU A 814 -28.34 0.09 -9.42
C GLU A 814 -27.39 0.94 -8.58
N VAL A 815 -27.90 1.63 -7.57
CA VAL A 815 -27.11 2.46 -6.64
C VAL A 815 -26.99 1.77 -5.30
N THR A 816 -25.77 1.66 -4.78
CA THR A 816 -25.44 1.08 -3.48
C THR A 816 -24.95 2.18 -2.54
N ASN A 817 -25.56 2.32 -1.37
CA ASN A 817 -25.10 3.25 -0.33
C ASN A 817 -24.22 2.57 0.72
N ARG A 818 -23.57 3.36 1.57
CA ARG A 818 -22.82 2.89 2.74
C ARG A 818 -23.70 2.29 3.84
N ALA A 819 -23.09 1.41 4.64
CA ALA A 819 -23.71 0.75 5.80
C ALA A 819 -23.98 1.68 7.00
N ALA A 820 -23.38 2.88 7.03
CA ALA A 820 -23.46 3.82 8.15
C ALA A 820 -24.90 4.16 8.62
N ASN A 821 -25.86 4.35 7.71
CA ASN A 821 -27.24 4.66 8.09
C ASN A 821 -27.90 3.52 8.89
N ARG A 822 -27.64 2.27 8.51
CA ARG A 822 -28.11 1.10 9.24
C ARG A 822 -27.41 0.91 10.57
N ILE A 823 -26.09 1.12 10.63
CA ILE A 823 -25.31 1.05 11.88
C ILE A 823 -25.83 2.09 12.88
N ARG A 824 -26.04 3.33 12.43
CA ARG A 824 -26.67 4.39 13.22
C ARG A 824 -28.03 3.96 13.79
N TYR A 825 -28.91 3.38 12.95
CA TYR A 825 -30.21 2.88 13.41
C TYR A 825 -30.05 1.83 14.50
N MET A 826 -29.14 0.87 14.31
CA MET A 826 -28.91 -0.21 15.27
C MET A 826 -28.45 0.32 16.62
N ASP A 827 -27.52 1.29 16.64
CA ASP A 827 -27.07 1.92 17.88
C ASP A 827 -28.20 2.74 18.54
N LYS A 828 -29.01 3.48 17.77
CA LYS A 828 -30.19 4.20 18.29
C LYS A 828 -31.24 3.26 18.90
N ALA A 829 -31.43 2.10 18.29
CA ALA A 829 -32.40 1.09 18.72
C ALA A 829 -31.87 0.20 19.85
N GLY A 830 -30.60 0.37 20.28
CA GLY A 830 -29.98 -0.46 21.31
C GLY A 830 -29.73 -1.91 20.86
N ILE A 831 -29.64 -2.17 19.56
CA ILE A 831 -29.35 -3.49 19.02
C ILE A 831 -27.88 -3.82 19.31
N SER A 832 -27.63 -4.90 20.05
CA SER A 832 -26.27 -5.29 20.43
C SER A 832 -25.55 -5.98 19.27
N TRP A 833 -24.47 -5.35 18.78
CA TRP A 833 -23.57 -5.91 17.76
C TRP A 833 -22.07 -5.70 18.08
N LYS A 834 -21.76 -4.80 19.02
CA LYS A 834 -20.40 -4.45 19.46
C LYS A 834 -19.94 -5.41 20.56
N ILE A 835 -19.68 -6.65 20.16
CA ILE A 835 -19.48 -7.81 21.05
C ILE A 835 -18.05 -8.34 21.06
N PHE A 836 -17.05 -7.50 20.80
CA PHE A 836 -15.66 -7.96 20.69
C PHE A 836 -14.92 -7.80 22.03
N LYS A 837 -13.99 -8.71 22.33
CA LYS A 837 -13.17 -8.65 23.56
C LYS A 837 -12.15 -7.50 23.48
N ASP A 838 -11.38 -7.35 24.56
CA ASP A 838 -10.30 -6.35 24.68
C ASP A 838 -10.80 -4.90 24.50
N ILE A 839 -10.37 -4.19 23.46
CA ILE A 839 -10.80 -2.80 23.19
C ILE A 839 -12.20 -2.72 22.54
N ASN A 840 -12.77 -3.87 22.18
CA ASN A 840 -14.02 -3.97 21.43
C ASN A 840 -13.91 -3.26 20.06
N ILE A 841 -14.70 -2.21 19.85
CA ILE A 841 -14.66 -1.32 18.68
C ILE A 841 -14.64 0.13 19.18
N VAL A 842 -13.81 0.95 18.53
CA VAL A 842 -13.61 2.37 18.89
C VAL A 842 -13.82 3.25 17.67
N ASP A 843 -14.05 4.54 17.91
CA ASP A 843 -14.14 5.53 16.84
C ASP A 843 -12.75 5.96 16.36
N VAL A 844 -12.71 6.78 15.31
CA VAL A 844 -11.48 7.37 14.74
C VAL A 844 -10.67 8.25 15.72
N HIS A 845 -11.18 8.50 16.93
CA HIS A 845 -10.54 9.23 18.02
C HIS A 845 -10.17 8.31 19.20
N TYR A 846 -10.22 6.99 18.99
CA TYR A 846 -9.97 5.95 20.00
C TYR A 846 -10.89 6.06 21.22
N GLN A 847 -12.10 6.62 21.05
CA GLN A 847 -13.15 6.62 22.06
C GLN A 847 -14.10 5.45 21.84
N LYS A 848 -14.92 5.15 22.85
CA LYS A 848 -15.94 4.10 22.74
C LYS A 848 -16.85 4.43 21.55
N PHE A 849 -16.95 3.50 20.60
CA PHE A 849 -17.73 3.69 19.38
C PHE A 849 -19.24 3.88 19.68
N ASP A 850 -19.81 4.96 19.13
CA ASP A 850 -21.24 5.27 19.21
C ASP A 850 -21.72 5.97 17.92
N ALA A 851 -22.45 5.22 17.09
CA ALA A 851 -23.04 5.73 15.86
C ALA A 851 -24.42 6.37 16.08
N SER A 852 -24.98 6.33 17.29
CA SER A 852 -26.35 6.82 17.56
C SER A 852 -26.49 8.32 17.32
N THR A 853 -25.39 9.06 17.38
CA THR A 853 -25.33 10.51 17.18
C THR A 853 -25.00 10.93 15.75
N TRP A 854 -24.67 9.98 14.86
CA TRP A 854 -24.29 10.29 13.49
C TRP A 854 -25.41 10.99 12.73
N PRO A 855 -25.08 11.92 11.82
CA PRO A 855 -26.05 12.45 10.89
C PRO A 855 -26.58 11.33 9.98
N ILE A 856 -27.80 11.50 9.46
CA ILE A 856 -28.28 10.64 8.38
C ILE A 856 -27.50 11.02 7.13
N LEU A 857 -26.86 10.03 6.50
CA LEU A 857 -26.11 10.24 5.28
C LEU A 857 -27.06 10.20 4.08
N PRO A 858 -26.90 11.10 3.09
CA PRO A 858 -27.58 10.99 1.82
C PRO A 858 -27.33 9.62 1.17
N ALA A 859 -28.32 9.10 0.44
CA ALA A 859 -28.27 7.79 -0.17
C ALA A 859 -29.11 7.72 -1.45
N GLY A 860 -28.60 7.02 -2.46
CA GLY A 860 -29.25 6.87 -3.76
C GLY A 860 -28.74 7.85 -4.82
N LEU A 861 -29.53 8.01 -5.87
CA LEU A 861 -29.24 8.87 -7.02
C LEU A 861 -29.88 10.24 -6.85
N THR A 862 -29.08 11.30 -6.71
CA THR A 862 -29.61 12.67 -6.50
C THR A 862 -29.73 13.48 -7.79
N GLY A 863 -28.97 13.10 -8.82
CA GLY A 863 -29.01 13.75 -10.13
C GLY A 863 -28.54 15.22 -10.13
N PRO A 864 -28.76 15.96 -11.23
CA PRO A 864 -29.43 15.50 -12.45
C PRO A 864 -28.61 14.44 -13.20
N VAL A 865 -29.30 13.53 -13.88
CA VAL A 865 -28.68 12.60 -14.84
C VAL A 865 -28.75 13.22 -16.22
N SER A 866 -27.64 13.25 -16.95
CA SER A 866 -27.56 13.83 -18.29
C SER A 866 -26.69 13.02 -19.24
N ILE A 867 -26.92 13.21 -20.54
CA ILE A 867 -26.06 12.71 -21.60
C ILE A 867 -25.43 13.90 -22.34
N GLU A 868 -24.12 13.82 -22.58
CA GLU A 868 -23.33 14.80 -23.36
C GLU A 868 -22.61 14.17 -24.56
#